data_AF-A0A969XQK7-F1
#
_entry.id   AF-A0A969XQK7-F1
#
_cell.length_a   1.000
_cell.length_b   1.000
_cell.length_c   1.000
_cell.angle_alpha   90.00
_cell.angle_beta   90.00
_cell.angle_gamma   90.00
#
_symmetry.space_group_name_H-M   'P 1'
#
loop_
_entity.id
_entity.type
_entity.pdbx_description
1 polymer ?
#
loop_
_entity_poly.entity_id
_entity_poly.type
_entity_poly.pdbx_seq_one_letter_code
_entity_poly.pdbx_strand_id
1 'polypeptide(L)'
;MPSIRRTIVFAGIVILVVAAAARFLPASVASPTGIVGTVTDLTSKRPLAGVRLRAGAYEAVTDASGRYRLPVEAGLHAVRAEAAGYVGMTHRYLTVTEGDEASVNLAMVPEDASPEEAAAIEAAFLRSAEEAAARQAEAALATGTISVQGLAATGVTEAPATIRVVMPDGAVVEMGLDEYLKGVVPNEMPPNWPAEALRAQAVAARSYAITGAGHADVGADVCTTTHCQVWSPIQYDTTDQAVDDTHGVTARYQGEVIRAFFHAHCDGQTRSTQDAWGSTVSYCQSVACPCGYSSLYGHGVGMCQFGARALAAEGFGYVDILKHYYAGIEVVGPPSPTLGQPALAPASGDQSTHFAFEVTYLSANGAPPAVANVVIDGHAHTLTLAPAQPAEGRRYRLETSLPAGEHQYHFYFDDGTGNAARLPTSGAFAGPAVHPAGTPLAPAAEDGTVGRYLTFSTPDDWAGGEHQGTWIGPQGDGAVALAEDATTGTYTSPVLDAPLAFVALGAGWHAPTPGGAQMRLEVRTSADGATWGTWQVVEEDNEPDEGGATHSALLFGEGRALQYRVTLSAGPSGARPALEDLHFVCIDSRDGPQAPDIVASGGSASADEAADAMPQIITRQGWGANEALMTAEPEYRPVTAVVVHHTATDDGGVDPAAMVRAIYYYHAVSREWGDIGYNFLIDKYGRIYEGRSGGSGVVGFHAAAYNWGSVGLSLIGNYQSVDVPGPMRDSLTWLLAAKASEHWIDPLAEQHFIDRVLPTIMGHRDVGITACPGARAYALLPDIRSAVAGLLSSQPPQVRITAPSQNAAVRGVVEITASCSVPVGEATLFVDGTEVGSQSGGMYSWRWNTAAVPEGRHTLRVSVENPGGVSAADAAVWVDNTPPTGSVTVPTWSRSAAVPVTIGSTDAVAVQFSNGWIWEGEDLRHQEGTGQRVEDPEALNGAAWRGTPGDAAGWWHGPYTLALPTWRDYQVYYRLKSPQTSGAAPLAILDIVDNLSTRAYASRTLAGQDLATAHYEEVALNLVYQNTAPTYNGEPNGLEFRTWFQAQADLYLDRVSVFTMPQDLPAPTWRVPNAEGEHTGVARLLDEAGNHYDVPVTTRVDATPPEELGTTADGATRVMDVLSGLDTSSAAWSASANGGRTWSEWQTLPITPTVQPGATVGVLDEVLLQAPEEAGDLVRLRIRDMAGNWRVMPPFIVELPLVVRGGAG
;
A
#
# COMPACT_ATOMS: atom_id res chain seq x y z
N MET A 1 -8.85 -68.38 -27.96
CA MET A 1 -9.66 -68.98 -29.05
C MET A 1 -11.13 -68.91 -28.64
N PRO A 2 -12.11 -68.83 -29.56
CA PRO A 2 -12.07 -68.35 -30.95
C PRO A 2 -13.19 -67.26 -31.22
N SER A 3 -13.11 -66.33 -32.19
CA SER A 3 -13.62 -66.41 -33.59
C SER A 3 -15.18 -66.45 -33.74
N ILE A 4 -15.90 -65.99 -34.81
CA ILE A 4 -15.51 -65.51 -36.17
C ILE A 4 -16.73 -64.91 -36.96
N ARG A 5 -16.54 -63.82 -37.77
CA ARG A 5 -17.16 -63.47 -39.12
C ARG A 5 -18.72 -63.43 -39.31
N ARG A 6 -19.38 -62.91 -40.39
CA ARG A 6 -19.24 -62.00 -41.58
C ARG A 6 -20.67 -61.93 -42.26
N THR A 7 -21.07 -61.36 -43.42
CA THR A 7 -20.81 -60.31 -44.47
C THR A 7 -21.86 -60.58 -45.60
N ILE A 8 -22.07 -59.72 -46.64
CA ILE A 8 -22.71 -59.91 -48.00
C ILE A 8 -23.71 -58.75 -48.34
N VAL A 9 -23.80 -58.07 -49.52
CA VAL A 9 -23.06 -58.05 -50.83
C VAL A 9 -23.39 -56.80 -51.73
N PHE A 10 -22.43 -56.39 -52.61
CA PHE A 10 -22.41 -55.66 -53.94
C PHE A 10 -23.63 -54.91 -54.59
N ALA A 11 -23.50 -54.03 -55.64
CA ALA A 11 -22.38 -53.53 -56.49
C ALA A 11 -22.68 -52.26 -57.37
N GLY A 12 -21.61 -51.54 -57.80
CA GLY A 12 -21.46 -50.93 -59.16
C GLY A 12 -21.40 -49.37 -59.28
N ILE A 13 -20.99 -48.70 -60.40
CA ILE A 13 -20.13 -48.96 -61.60
C ILE A 13 -19.71 -47.58 -62.25
N VAL A 14 -18.64 -47.50 -63.09
CA VAL A 14 -18.41 -46.61 -64.30
C VAL A 14 -17.09 -45.77 -64.40
N ILE A 15 -16.15 -46.24 -65.26
CA ILE A 15 -15.24 -45.58 -66.27
C ILE A 15 -14.05 -44.61 -65.91
N LEU A 16 -12.83 -45.04 -66.36
CA LEU A 16 -11.56 -44.42 -66.86
C LEU A 16 -11.20 -42.92 -66.60
N VAL A 17 -9.92 -42.50 -66.40
CA VAL A 17 -8.74 -42.57 -67.33
C VAL A 17 -7.34 -42.64 -66.64
N VAL A 18 -6.35 -43.12 -67.40
CA VAL A 18 -4.89 -43.42 -67.20
C VAL A 18 -3.98 -42.40 -66.45
N ALA A 19 -3.14 -42.91 -65.53
CA ALA A 19 -1.70 -42.54 -65.35
C ALA A 19 -0.94 -43.61 -64.51
N ALA A 20 0.41 -43.57 -64.50
CA ALA A 20 1.28 -44.61 -63.94
C ALA A 20 1.46 -44.59 -62.40
N ALA A 21 1.93 -45.70 -61.81
CA ALA A 21 2.12 -45.88 -60.38
C ALA A 21 3.47 -45.34 -59.85
N ALA A 22 3.46 -44.79 -58.63
CA ALA A 22 4.63 -44.32 -57.88
C ALA A 22 4.70 -44.98 -56.47
N ARG A 23 5.80 -44.76 -55.74
CA ARG A 23 6.12 -45.44 -54.47
C ARG A 23 5.44 -44.80 -53.25
N PHE A 24 5.39 -45.56 -52.15
CA PHE A 24 5.03 -45.08 -50.82
C PHE A 24 5.87 -43.87 -50.38
N LEU A 25 5.18 -42.84 -49.91
CA LEU A 25 5.61 -41.84 -48.93
C LEU A 25 4.43 -41.63 -47.95
N PRO A 26 4.65 -41.11 -46.73
CA PRO A 26 3.57 -40.92 -45.77
C PRO A 26 2.56 -39.87 -46.26
N ALA A 27 1.34 -39.91 -45.71
CA ALA A 27 0.46 -38.74 -45.78
C ALA A 27 1.17 -37.55 -45.13
N SER A 28 1.11 -36.38 -45.75
CA SER A 28 1.61 -35.14 -45.16
C SER A 28 0.83 -34.87 -43.87
N VAL A 29 1.50 -35.04 -42.73
CA VAL A 29 1.08 -34.37 -41.51
C VAL A 29 1.07 -32.88 -41.86
N ALA A 30 -0.09 -32.22 -41.75
CA ALA A 30 -0.12 -30.78 -41.82
C ALA A 30 0.71 -30.27 -40.64
N SER A 31 1.82 -29.59 -40.92
CA SER A 31 2.72 -29.07 -39.89
C SER A 31 1.89 -28.24 -38.90
N PRO A 32 1.98 -28.53 -37.58
CA PRO A 32 0.99 -28.09 -36.62
C PRO A 32 1.12 -26.59 -36.36
N THR A 33 0.54 -25.77 -37.23
CA THR A 33 0.46 -24.32 -37.00
C THR A 33 -0.42 -24.07 -35.77
N GLY A 34 -0.04 -23.13 -34.91
CA GLY A 34 -0.83 -22.76 -33.74
C GLY A 34 -0.06 -22.12 -32.61
N ILE A 35 -0.72 -22.04 -31.45
CA ILE A 35 -0.16 -21.53 -30.20
C ILE A 35 -0.38 -22.59 -29.11
N VAL A 36 0.61 -22.83 -28.26
CA VAL A 36 0.60 -23.81 -27.15
C VAL A 36 1.17 -23.19 -25.87
N GLY A 37 0.84 -23.78 -24.72
CA GLY A 37 1.50 -23.44 -23.46
C GLY A 37 0.71 -23.88 -22.23
N THR A 38 1.06 -23.33 -21.08
CA THR A 38 0.35 -23.50 -19.79
C THR A 38 -0.17 -22.19 -19.23
N VAL A 39 -1.33 -22.22 -18.59
CA VAL A 39 -1.78 -21.17 -17.67
C VAL A 39 -1.55 -21.62 -16.23
N THR A 40 -0.94 -20.76 -15.42
CA THR A 40 -0.71 -20.96 -13.98
C THR A 40 -1.25 -19.79 -13.17
N ASP A 41 -1.49 -20.04 -11.90
CA ASP A 41 -1.71 -19.02 -10.87
C ASP A 41 -0.39 -18.28 -10.54
N LEU A 42 -0.42 -16.95 -10.36
CA LEU A 42 0.80 -16.16 -10.18
C LEU A 42 1.49 -16.42 -8.83
N THR A 43 0.77 -16.68 -7.74
CA THR A 43 1.33 -16.77 -6.38
C THR A 43 1.79 -18.20 -6.08
N SER A 44 0.87 -19.15 -6.14
CA SER A 44 1.06 -20.57 -5.83
C SER A 44 1.77 -21.37 -6.93
N LYS A 45 1.91 -20.79 -8.13
CA LYS A 45 2.43 -21.43 -9.35
C LYS A 45 1.68 -22.69 -9.79
N ARG A 46 0.47 -22.92 -9.26
CA ARG A 46 -0.36 -24.09 -9.58
C ARG A 46 -0.93 -23.97 -11.00
N PRO A 47 -1.03 -25.06 -11.78
CA PRO A 47 -1.68 -25.00 -13.09
C PRO A 47 -3.19 -24.74 -12.96
N LEU A 48 -3.72 -23.83 -13.77
CA LEU A 48 -5.13 -23.46 -13.76
C LEU A 48 -5.91 -24.21 -14.84
N ALA A 49 -6.85 -25.07 -14.42
CA ALA A 49 -7.72 -25.84 -15.29
C ALA A 49 -9.05 -25.12 -15.56
N GLY A 50 -9.60 -25.23 -16.78
CA GLY A 50 -10.86 -24.59 -17.15
C GLY A 50 -10.77 -23.11 -17.56
N VAL A 51 -9.56 -22.52 -17.61
CA VAL A 51 -9.33 -21.16 -18.13
C VAL A 51 -9.71 -21.14 -19.61
N ARG A 52 -10.51 -20.15 -20.03
CA ARG A 52 -10.85 -19.94 -21.45
C ARG A 52 -9.76 -19.10 -22.10
N LEU A 53 -9.24 -19.55 -23.24
CA LEU A 53 -8.32 -18.77 -24.08
C LEU A 53 -8.93 -18.46 -25.44
N ARG A 54 -8.61 -17.28 -25.97
CA ARG A 54 -9.15 -16.75 -27.23
C ARG A 54 -8.06 -16.09 -28.06
N ALA A 55 -8.02 -16.40 -29.35
CA ALA A 55 -7.21 -15.70 -30.36
C ALA A 55 -8.04 -15.48 -31.63
N GLY A 56 -8.56 -14.26 -31.81
CA GLY A 56 -9.51 -13.94 -32.87
C GLY A 56 -10.77 -14.82 -32.78
N ALA A 57 -11.03 -15.62 -33.82
CA ALA A 57 -12.16 -16.56 -33.86
C ALA A 57 -11.85 -17.95 -33.25
N TYR A 58 -10.62 -18.19 -32.77
CA TYR A 58 -10.19 -19.47 -32.22
C TYR A 58 -10.32 -19.47 -30.68
N GLU A 59 -10.94 -20.50 -30.13
CA GLU A 59 -11.09 -20.70 -28.68
C GLU A 59 -10.42 -22.01 -28.21
N ALA A 60 -9.93 -22.00 -26.96
CA ALA A 60 -9.44 -23.18 -26.25
C ALA A 60 -9.82 -23.10 -24.76
N VAL A 61 -9.68 -24.22 -24.05
CA VAL A 61 -9.85 -24.31 -22.59
C VAL A 61 -8.70 -25.14 -22.02
N THR A 62 -8.15 -24.75 -20.86
CA THR A 62 -7.02 -25.48 -20.25
C THR A 62 -7.43 -26.83 -19.67
N ASP A 63 -6.53 -27.82 -19.81
CA ASP A 63 -6.67 -29.14 -19.19
C ASP A 63 -6.30 -29.14 -17.68
N ALA A 64 -6.41 -30.31 -17.03
CA ALA A 64 -6.09 -30.49 -15.62
C ALA A 64 -4.61 -30.26 -15.25
N SER A 65 -3.73 -30.04 -16.24
CA SER A 65 -2.32 -29.64 -16.07
C SER A 65 -2.07 -28.20 -16.55
N GLY A 66 -3.13 -27.40 -16.72
CA GLY A 66 -3.10 -26.02 -17.17
C GLY A 66 -2.79 -25.85 -18.65
N ARG A 67 -2.70 -26.93 -19.44
CA ARG A 67 -2.23 -26.87 -20.84
C ARG A 67 -3.33 -26.49 -21.82
N TYR A 68 -2.98 -25.71 -22.84
CA TYR A 68 -3.87 -25.35 -23.93
C TYR A 68 -3.19 -25.47 -25.31
N ARG A 69 -4.02 -25.51 -26.36
CA ARG A 69 -3.60 -25.38 -27.76
C ARG A 69 -4.65 -24.63 -28.57
N LEU A 70 -4.26 -23.53 -29.22
CA LEU A 70 -5.08 -22.77 -30.16
C LEU A 70 -4.61 -23.05 -31.61
N PRO A 71 -5.46 -23.62 -32.49
CA PRO A 71 -5.10 -23.97 -33.87
C PRO A 71 -5.21 -22.76 -34.81
N VAL A 72 -4.46 -21.69 -34.53
CA VAL A 72 -4.46 -20.48 -35.36
C VAL A 72 -3.70 -20.65 -36.67
N GLU A 73 -4.01 -19.81 -37.67
CA GLU A 73 -3.26 -19.67 -38.92
C GLU A 73 -1.96 -18.87 -38.70
N ALA A 74 -1.03 -18.90 -39.67
CA ALA A 74 0.19 -18.12 -39.61
C ALA A 74 -0.11 -16.60 -39.65
N GLY A 75 0.56 -15.81 -38.82
CA GLY A 75 0.33 -14.37 -38.69
C GLY A 75 0.64 -13.83 -37.31
N LEU A 76 0.24 -12.57 -37.06
CA LEU A 76 0.35 -11.90 -35.77
C LEU A 76 -0.97 -12.06 -34.99
N HIS A 77 -0.88 -12.54 -33.76
CA HIS A 77 -2.03 -12.83 -32.89
C HIS A 77 -1.93 -12.14 -31.53
N ALA A 78 -3.07 -12.04 -30.88
CA ALA A 78 -3.18 -11.78 -29.45
C ALA A 78 -3.93 -12.93 -28.78
N VAL A 79 -3.50 -13.34 -27.58
CA VAL A 79 -4.08 -14.42 -26.79
C VAL A 79 -4.66 -13.83 -25.51
N ARG A 80 -5.99 -13.77 -25.42
CA ARG A 80 -6.73 -13.37 -24.23
C ARG A 80 -7.05 -14.60 -23.38
N ALA A 81 -6.90 -14.51 -22.05
CA ALA A 81 -7.23 -15.56 -21.09
C ALA A 81 -8.21 -15.05 -20.02
N GLU A 82 -9.24 -15.85 -19.73
CA GLU A 82 -10.38 -15.49 -18.88
C GLU A 82 -10.70 -16.65 -17.90
N ALA A 83 -10.77 -16.35 -16.61
CA ALA A 83 -11.21 -17.25 -15.52
C ALA A 83 -11.89 -16.43 -14.42
N ALA A 84 -12.78 -17.03 -13.62
CA ALA A 84 -13.45 -16.33 -12.52
C ALA A 84 -12.56 -16.28 -11.27
N GLY A 85 -12.51 -15.13 -10.58
CA GLY A 85 -11.60 -14.90 -9.46
C GLY A 85 -10.19 -14.48 -9.90
N TYR A 86 -9.99 -14.18 -11.18
CA TYR A 86 -8.70 -13.85 -11.79
C TYR A 86 -8.82 -12.72 -12.80
N VAL A 87 -7.94 -11.72 -12.67
CA VAL A 87 -7.90 -10.55 -13.56
C VAL A 87 -7.68 -11.01 -15.00
N GLY A 88 -8.58 -10.61 -15.91
CA GLY A 88 -8.48 -10.92 -17.34
C GLY A 88 -7.19 -10.37 -17.94
N MET A 89 -6.50 -11.20 -18.74
CA MET A 89 -5.19 -10.84 -19.29
C MET A 89 -5.10 -11.12 -20.79
N THR A 90 -4.25 -10.36 -21.50
CA THR A 90 -3.99 -10.53 -22.94
C THR A 90 -2.51 -10.45 -23.25
N HIS A 91 -1.94 -11.48 -23.88
CA HIS A 91 -0.60 -11.42 -24.48
C HIS A 91 -0.73 -11.01 -25.96
N ARG A 92 -0.21 -9.84 -26.33
CA ARG A 92 -0.22 -9.33 -27.71
C ARG A 92 1.04 -9.71 -28.50
N TYR A 93 1.07 -9.29 -29.76
CA TYR A 93 2.24 -9.33 -30.66
C TYR A 93 2.85 -10.72 -30.89
N LEU A 94 2.08 -11.79 -30.70
CA LEU A 94 2.55 -13.17 -30.83
C LEU A 94 2.58 -13.58 -32.32
N THR A 95 3.78 -13.74 -32.87
CA THR A 95 3.97 -14.17 -34.27
C THR A 95 3.98 -15.69 -34.37
N VAL A 96 3.15 -16.24 -35.27
CA VAL A 96 3.05 -17.67 -35.59
C VAL A 96 3.48 -17.88 -37.04
N THR A 97 4.47 -18.73 -37.26
CA THR A 97 5.02 -19.07 -38.59
C THR A 97 4.26 -20.24 -39.21
N GLU A 98 4.14 -20.29 -40.54
CA GLU A 98 3.45 -21.38 -41.24
C GLU A 98 4.15 -22.73 -40.98
N GLY A 99 3.49 -23.58 -40.19
CA GLY A 99 3.95 -24.91 -39.81
C GLY A 99 4.54 -25.05 -38.40
N ASP A 100 4.71 -23.95 -37.66
CA ASP A 100 5.30 -23.95 -36.31
C ASP A 100 4.25 -23.71 -35.20
N GLU A 101 4.54 -24.18 -33.98
CA GLU A 101 3.78 -23.86 -32.76
C GLU A 101 4.50 -22.77 -31.96
N ALA A 102 3.86 -21.62 -31.76
CA ALA A 102 4.37 -20.60 -30.85
C ALA A 102 4.06 -20.98 -29.39
N SER A 103 5.06 -20.93 -28.50
CA SER A 103 4.91 -21.32 -27.09
C SER A 103 4.75 -20.09 -26.19
N VAL A 104 3.60 -19.92 -25.55
CA VAL A 104 3.32 -18.84 -24.58
C VAL A 104 2.72 -19.41 -23.30
N ASN A 105 3.42 -19.22 -22.19
CA ASN A 105 2.92 -19.52 -20.85
C ASN A 105 2.36 -18.24 -20.22
N LEU A 106 1.24 -18.36 -19.51
CA LEU A 106 0.53 -17.24 -18.90
C LEU A 106 0.43 -17.44 -17.39
N ALA A 107 0.57 -16.36 -16.62
CA ALA A 107 0.38 -16.35 -15.18
C ALA A 107 -0.74 -15.37 -14.82
N MET A 108 -1.86 -15.87 -14.30
CA MET A 108 -3.02 -15.03 -13.94
C MET A 108 -2.92 -14.52 -12.50
N VAL A 109 -3.35 -13.28 -12.28
CA VAL A 109 -3.37 -12.61 -10.97
C VAL A 109 -4.77 -12.80 -10.35
N PRO A 110 -4.90 -13.27 -9.09
CA PRO A 110 -6.18 -13.30 -8.40
C PRO A 110 -6.81 -11.91 -8.29
N GLU A 111 -8.15 -11.83 -8.37
CA GLU A 111 -8.90 -10.60 -8.11
C GLU A 111 -8.86 -10.28 -6.61
N ASP A 112 -9.52 -11.10 -5.80
CA ASP A 112 -9.55 -11.00 -4.33
C ASP A 112 -8.39 -11.80 -3.69
N ALA A 113 -7.18 -11.25 -3.70
CA ALA A 113 -6.01 -11.89 -3.08
C ALA A 113 -6.06 -11.84 -1.54
N SER A 114 -5.81 -12.98 -0.88
CA SER A 114 -5.60 -13.00 0.58
C SER A 114 -4.29 -12.28 0.99
N PRO A 115 -4.08 -11.93 2.28
CA PRO A 115 -2.87 -11.21 2.69
C PRO A 115 -1.54 -11.92 2.35
N GLU A 116 -1.51 -13.26 2.41
CA GLU A 116 -0.34 -14.06 2.00
C GLU A 116 -0.11 -14.00 0.47
N GLU A 117 -1.20 -14.00 -0.31
CA GLU A 117 -1.15 -13.89 -1.77
C GLU A 117 -0.78 -12.47 -2.22
N ALA A 118 -1.30 -11.44 -1.56
CA ALA A 118 -0.91 -10.04 -1.78
C ALA A 118 0.60 -9.84 -1.54
N ALA A 119 1.12 -10.33 -0.42
CA ALA A 119 2.57 -10.32 -0.15
C ALA A 119 3.37 -11.09 -1.21
N ALA A 120 2.86 -12.22 -1.70
CA ALA A 120 3.51 -13.00 -2.77
C ALA A 120 3.50 -12.30 -4.14
N ILE A 121 2.43 -11.53 -4.45
CA ILE A 121 2.34 -10.67 -5.65
C ILE A 121 3.32 -9.50 -5.51
N GLU A 122 3.29 -8.78 -4.39
CA GLU A 122 4.18 -7.64 -4.10
C GLU A 122 5.66 -8.06 -4.20
N ALA A 123 6.02 -9.20 -3.61
CA ALA A 123 7.37 -9.75 -3.71
C ALA A 123 7.75 -10.20 -5.14
N ALA A 124 6.77 -10.58 -5.99
CA ALA A 124 7.04 -10.90 -7.40
C ALA A 124 7.29 -9.66 -8.25
N PHE A 125 6.57 -8.57 -7.99
CA PHE A 125 6.78 -7.27 -8.65
C PHE A 125 8.08 -6.61 -8.17
N LEU A 126 8.38 -6.63 -6.87
CA LEU A 126 9.66 -6.16 -6.34
C LEU A 126 10.85 -6.91 -6.95
N ARG A 127 10.84 -8.25 -6.99
CA ARG A 127 11.90 -9.02 -7.68
C ARG A 127 12.05 -8.65 -9.16
N SER A 128 10.94 -8.36 -9.85
CA SER A 128 10.97 -7.93 -11.26
C SER A 128 11.63 -6.56 -11.39
N ALA A 129 11.29 -5.60 -10.51
CA ALA A 129 11.96 -4.31 -10.41
C ALA A 129 13.46 -4.45 -10.04
N GLU A 130 13.82 -5.43 -9.23
CA GLU A 130 15.20 -5.74 -8.83
C GLU A 130 16.06 -6.16 -10.02
N GLU A 131 15.58 -7.11 -10.83
CA GLU A 131 16.26 -7.52 -12.07
C GLU A 131 16.29 -6.39 -13.10
N ALA A 132 15.30 -5.50 -13.07
CA ALA A 132 15.17 -4.39 -14.02
C ALA A 132 16.14 -3.24 -13.65
N ALA A 133 16.26 -2.91 -12.37
CA ALA A 133 17.23 -1.96 -11.84
C ALA A 133 18.68 -2.48 -11.96
N ALA A 134 18.91 -3.78 -11.79
CA ALA A 134 20.21 -4.39 -12.04
C ALA A 134 20.67 -4.19 -13.50
N ARG A 135 19.77 -4.40 -14.47
CA ARG A 135 20.01 -4.10 -15.90
C ARG A 135 20.22 -2.60 -16.17
N GLN A 136 19.53 -1.74 -15.42
CA GLN A 136 19.72 -0.28 -15.49
C GLN A 136 21.12 0.14 -15.04
N ALA A 137 21.67 -0.51 -14.01
CA ALA A 137 23.04 -0.28 -13.53
C ALA A 137 24.10 -0.75 -14.55
N GLU A 138 23.91 -1.90 -15.22
CA GLU A 138 24.77 -2.33 -16.33
C GLU A 138 24.73 -1.32 -17.50
N ALA A 139 23.55 -0.82 -17.86
CA ALA A 139 23.39 0.18 -18.93
C ALA A 139 24.03 1.54 -18.57
N ALA A 140 23.88 2.02 -17.33
CA ALA A 140 24.46 3.27 -16.86
C ALA A 140 26.01 3.25 -16.80
N LEU A 141 26.63 2.07 -16.70
CA LEU A 141 28.08 1.91 -16.86
C LEU A 141 28.54 2.00 -18.34
N ALA A 142 27.66 1.73 -19.30
CA ALA A 142 27.99 1.70 -20.73
C ALA A 142 27.93 3.09 -21.41
N THR A 143 27.04 3.97 -20.95
CA THR A 143 26.87 5.34 -21.50
C THR A 143 27.10 6.39 -20.41
N GLY A 144 28.30 6.98 -20.41
CA GLY A 144 28.76 7.84 -19.33
C GLY A 144 27.95 9.14 -19.12
N THR A 145 27.57 9.39 -17.87
CA THR A 145 27.12 10.66 -17.30
C THR A 145 25.83 11.26 -17.92
N ILE A 146 24.70 11.05 -17.23
CA ILE A 146 23.49 11.86 -17.47
C ILE A 146 23.83 13.34 -17.30
N SER A 147 23.65 14.13 -18.35
CA SER A 147 23.96 15.57 -18.33
C SER A 147 22.94 16.34 -17.50
N VAL A 148 23.41 16.94 -16.40
CA VAL A 148 22.58 17.67 -15.42
C VAL A 148 22.00 18.99 -15.97
N GLN A 149 22.23 19.31 -17.26
CA GLN A 149 21.73 20.53 -17.91
C GLN A 149 20.28 20.43 -18.45
N GLY A 150 19.62 19.26 -18.38
CA GLY A 150 18.35 18.98 -19.08
C GLY A 150 17.11 18.72 -18.19
N LEU A 151 17.06 19.30 -16.99
CA LEU A 151 16.00 19.03 -15.98
C LEU A 151 15.03 20.20 -15.73
N ALA A 152 15.18 21.34 -16.41
CA ALA A 152 14.29 22.50 -16.29
C ALA A 152 13.66 22.87 -17.65
N ALA A 153 12.33 23.12 -17.65
CA ALA A 153 11.46 23.33 -18.80
C ALA A 153 11.50 22.19 -19.86
N THR A 154 10.37 21.52 -20.06
CA THR A 154 10.24 20.47 -21.08
C THR A 154 9.86 21.07 -22.44
N GLY A 155 9.22 22.24 -22.45
CA GLY A 155 8.69 22.89 -23.65
C GLY A 155 7.51 22.16 -24.31
N VAL A 156 7.00 21.08 -23.69
CA VAL A 156 5.90 20.27 -24.23
C VAL A 156 4.60 20.67 -23.55
N THR A 157 3.60 21.09 -24.33
CA THR A 157 2.31 21.60 -23.83
C THR A 157 1.12 20.70 -24.18
N GLU A 158 1.31 19.68 -25.01
CA GLU A 158 0.27 18.73 -25.47
C GLU A 158 0.86 17.33 -25.64
N ALA A 159 0.03 16.29 -25.50
CA ALA A 159 0.44 14.90 -25.71
C ALA A 159 0.37 14.53 -27.21
N PRO A 160 1.37 13.81 -27.76
CA PRO A 160 1.29 13.26 -29.11
C PRO A 160 0.40 12.02 -29.13
N ALA A 161 -0.30 11.80 -30.26
CA ALA A 161 -1.15 10.61 -30.43
C ALA A 161 -0.34 9.30 -30.57
N THR A 162 0.87 9.38 -31.12
CA THR A 162 1.81 8.27 -31.28
C THR A 162 3.17 8.58 -30.67
N ILE A 163 3.91 7.53 -30.32
CA ILE A 163 5.25 7.58 -29.73
C ILE A 163 6.16 6.55 -30.41
N ARG A 164 7.44 6.86 -30.58
CA ARG A 164 8.43 5.97 -31.20
C ARG A 164 9.23 5.25 -30.12
N VAL A 165 9.15 3.93 -30.12
CA VAL A 165 9.68 3.07 -29.06
C VAL A 165 10.79 2.19 -29.62
N VAL A 166 11.96 2.17 -28.97
CA VAL A 166 12.99 1.15 -29.23
C VAL A 166 12.58 -0.17 -28.59
N MET A 167 12.30 -1.17 -29.42
CA MET A 167 11.89 -2.52 -29.04
C MET A 167 13.10 -3.38 -28.59
N PRO A 168 12.88 -4.55 -27.94
CA PRO A 168 13.97 -5.39 -27.42
C PRO A 168 14.93 -5.97 -28.49
N ASP A 169 14.53 -5.98 -29.77
CA ASP A 169 15.35 -6.39 -30.92
C ASP A 169 16.14 -5.21 -31.55
N GLY A 170 15.97 -3.99 -31.02
CA GLY A 170 16.57 -2.76 -31.54
C GLY A 170 15.76 -2.09 -32.65
N ALA A 171 14.58 -2.60 -33.03
CA ALA A 171 13.70 -1.93 -33.98
C ALA A 171 13.03 -0.69 -33.35
N VAL A 172 12.93 0.41 -34.10
CA VAL A 172 12.10 1.56 -33.70
C VAL A 172 10.69 1.36 -34.26
N VAL A 173 9.71 1.24 -33.38
CA VAL A 173 8.29 1.06 -33.71
C VAL A 173 7.50 2.29 -33.28
N GLU A 174 6.71 2.85 -34.21
CA GLU A 174 5.71 3.86 -33.86
C GLU A 174 4.42 3.16 -33.41
N MET A 175 3.90 3.54 -32.24
CA MET A 175 2.67 3.00 -31.66
C MET A 175 1.84 4.10 -30.99
N GLY A 176 0.55 3.86 -30.77
CA GLY A 176 -0.30 4.80 -30.02
C GLY A 176 0.18 4.96 -28.58
N LEU A 177 0.16 6.18 -28.04
CA LEU A 177 0.73 6.47 -26.72
C LEU A 177 0.09 5.62 -25.61
N ASP A 178 -1.23 5.42 -25.64
CA ASP A 178 -1.92 4.61 -24.63
C ASP A 178 -1.76 3.09 -24.85
N GLU A 179 -1.58 2.62 -26.08
CA GLU A 179 -1.21 1.20 -26.35
C GLU A 179 0.21 0.89 -25.84
N TYR A 180 1.13 1.87 -25.89
CA TYR A 180 2.41 1.78 -25.20
C TYR A 180 2.23 1.71 -23.67
N LEU A 181 1.46 2.62 -23.07
CA LEU A 181 1.25 2.67 -21.62
C LEU A 181 0.55 1.42 -21.06
N LYS A 182 -0.33 0.79 -21.84
CA LYS A 182 -0.94 -0.51 -21.50
C LYS A 182 0.08 -1.65 -21.39
N GLY A 183 1.22 -1.54 -22.06
CA GLY A 183 2.38 -2.41 -21.83
C GLY A 183 3.33 -1.93 -20.72
N VAL A 184 3.20 -0.70 -20.22
CA VAL A 184 4.03 -0.17 -19.11
C VAL A 184 3.39 -0.42 -17.74
N VAL A 185 2.18 0.11 -17.51
CA VAL A 185 1.49 0.09 -16.20
C VAL A 185 1.49 -1.31 -15.53
N PRO A 186 1.17 -2.43 -16.20
CA PRO A 186 1.19 -3.77 -15.57
C PRO A 186 2.58 -4.35 -15.25
N ASN A 187 3.68 -3.60 -15.48
CA ASN A 187 5.02 -3.94 -14.98
C ASN A 187 5.47 -2.99 -13.86
N GLU A 188 4.80 -1.85 -13.71
CA GLU A 188 5.10 -0.82 -12.70
C GLU A 188 4.20 -0.94 -11.46
N MET A 189 2.98 -1.51 -11.59
CA MET A 189 2.10 -1.82 -10.47
C MET A 189 1.37 -3.17 -10.69
N PRO A 190 1.14 -3.96 -9.62
CA PRO A 190 0.28 -5.14 -9.66
C PRO A 190 -1.14 -4.85 -10.19
N PRO A 191 -1.69 -5.65 -11.12
CA PRO A 191 -3.01 -5.45 -11.69
C PRO A 191 -4.21 -5.49 -10.72
N ASN A 192 -4.03 -6.01 -9.50
CA ASN A 192 -5.07 -6.05 -8.47
C ASN A 192 -4.92 -4.96 -7.38
N TRP A 193 -4.09 -3.94 -7.62
CA TRP A 193 -4.02 -2.76 -6.75
C TRP A 193 -5.19 -1.77 -6.98
N PRO A 194 -5.46 -0.87 -6.01
CA PRO A 194 -6.57 0.09 -6.11
C PRO A 194 -6.54 0.95 -7.38
N ALA A 195 -7.72 1.17 -7.97
CA ALA A 195 -7.87 1.84 -9.25
C ALA A 195 -7.25 3.25 -9.29
N GLU A 196 -7.34 4.02 -8.20
CA GLU A 196 -6.73 5.36 -8.12
C GLU A 196 -5.19 5.33 -8.17
N ALA A 197 -4.56 4.30 -7.61
CA ALA A 197 -3.11 4.12 -7.72
C ALA A 197 -2.70 3.77 -9.16
N LEU A 198 -3.46 2.88 -9.83
CA LEU A 198 -3.25 2.55 -11.24
C LEU A 198 -3.47 3.75 -12.17
N ARG A 199 -4.51 4.57 -11.90
CA ARG A 199 -4.78 5.84 -12.63
C ARG A 199 -3.66 6.86 -12.42
N ALA A 200 -3.13 6.98 -11.19
CA ALA A 200 -1.98 7.84 -10.91
C ALA A 200 -0.72 7.37 -11.65
N GLN A 201 -0.45 6.07 -11.66
CA GLN A 201 0.67 5.47 -12.40
C GLN A 201 0.52 5.65 -13.92
N ALA A 202 -0.69 5.54 -14.47
CA ALA A 202 -0.95 5.79 -15.89
C ALA A 202 -0.62 7.25 -16.28
N VAL A 203 -1.06 8.24 -15.49
CA VAL A 203 -0.77 9.66 -15.74
C VAL A 203 0.72 9.99 -15.55
N ALA A 204 1.36 9.46 -14.49
CA ALA A 204 2.80 9.64 -14.28
C ALA A 204 3.61 9.02 -15.43
N ALA A 205 3.28 7.78 -15.83
CA ALA A 205 3.92 7.12 -16.95
C ALA A 205 3.70 7.85 -18.28
N ARG A 206 2.50 8.42 -18.51
CA ARG A 206 2.18 9.26 -19.68
C ARG A 206 3.02 10.54 -19.71
N SER A 207 3.03 11.32 -18.63
CA SER A 207 3.86 12.54 -18.52
C SER A 207 5.36 12.26 -18.66
N TYR A 208 5.86 11.15 -18.12
CA TYR A 208 7.26 10.73 -18.32
C TYR A 208 7.55 10.39 -19.78
N ALA A 209 6.73 9.55 -20.42
CA ALA A 209 6.94 9.12 -21.81
C ALA A 209 6.93 10.28 -22.81
N ILE A 210 6.00 11.23 -22.62
CA ILE A 210 5.89 12.48 -23.41
C ILE A 210 7.14 13.35 -23.32
N THR A 211 7.85 13.29 -22.19
CA THR A 211 9.02 14.15 -21.89
C THR A 211 10.36 13.38 -21.96
N GLY A 212 10.33 12.16 -22.50
CA GLY A 212 11.50 11.37 -22.86
C GLY A 212 12.25 11.99 -24.05
N ALA A 213 13.57 12.13 -23.92
CA ALA A 213 14.44 12.67 -24.96
C ALA A 213 15.76 11.86 -25.10
N GLY A 214 15.78 10.64 -24.56
CA GLY A 214 16.99 9.84 -24.37
C GLY A 214 17.52 9.15 -25.63
N HIS A 215 16.77 9.13 -26.73
CA HIS A 215 17.03 8.30 -27.91
C HIS A 215 17.01 9.09 -29.24
N ALA A 216 17.36 10.38 -29.18
CA ALA A 216 17.44 11.26 -30.35
C ALA A 216 18.54 10.85 -31.36
N ASP A 217 19.49 10.02 -30.95
CA ASP A 217 20.55 9.42 -31.77
C ASP A 217 20.03 8.32 -32.70
N VAL A 218 19.05 7.52 -32.24
CA VAL A 218 18.35 6.50 -33.03
C VAL A 218 17.00 6.97 -33.58
N GLY A 219 16.56 8.18 -33.22
CA GLY A 219 15.32 8.78 -33.69
C GLY A 219 14.06 8.24 -33.00
N ALA A 220 14.19 7.76 -31.76
CA ALA A 220 13.09 7.30 -30.91
C ALA A 220 12.89 8.24 -29.71
N ASP A 221 11.76 8.08 -29.02
CA ASP A 221 11.35 8.91 -27.88
C ASP A 221 11.63 8.19 -26.54
N VAL A 222 11.33 6.88 -26.49
CA VAL A 222 11.53 5.97 -25.35
C VAL A 222 12.02 4.58 -25.80
N CYS A 223 12.35 3.71 -24.85
CA CYS A 223 12.68 2.29 -25.10
C CYS A 223 11.94 1.36 -24.13
N THR A 224 11.77 0.09 -24.50
CA THR A 224 11.10 -0.95 -23.68
C THR A 224 11.97 -1.49 -22.52
N THR A 225 12.88 -0.68 -21.97
CA THR A 225 13.83 -1.09 -20.91
C THR A 225 13.85 -0.07 -19.80
N THR A 226 14.42 -0.42 -18.64
CA THR A 226 14.58 0.51 -17.51
C THR A 226 15.38 1.77 -17.78
N HIS A 227 16.07 1.89 -18.92
CA HIS A 227 16.59 3.20 -19.34
C HIS A 227 15.46 4.24 -19.53
N CYS A 228 14.23 3.80 -19.81
CA CYS A 228 13.03 4.64 -19.79
C CYS A 228 11.98 4.06 -18.82
N GLN A 229 11.27 3.01 -19.21
CA GLN A 229 10.16 2.38 -18.49
C GLN A 229 10.12 0.89 -18.82
N VAL A 230 9.67 0.02 -17.90
CA VAL A 230 9.54 -1.41 -18.21
C VAL A 230 8.31 -1.63 -19.09
N TRP A 231 8.48 -2.24 -20.25
CA TRP A 231 7.38 -2.54 -21.17
C TRP A 231 7.30 -4.03 -21.51
N SER A 232 6.07 -4.58 -21.55
CA SER A 232 5.78 -5.98 -21.86
C SER A 232 4.60 -6.11 -22.82
N PRO A 233 4.56 -7.13 -23.70
CA PRO A 233 3.39 -7.44 -24.52
C PRO A 233 2.20 -8.03 -23.72
N ILE A 234 2.31 -8.16 -22.39
CA ILE A 234 1.26 -8.65 -21.50
C ILE A 234 0.47 -7.47 -20.92
N GLN A 235 -0.83 -7.46 -21.17
CA GLN A 235 -1.83 -6.49 -20.69
C GLN A 235 -2.82 -7.17 -19.73
N TYR A 236 -3.43 -6.39 -18.84
CA TYR A 236 -4.48 -6.83 -17.93
C TYR A 236 -5.65 -5.83 -17.93
N ASP A 237 -6.88 -6.33 -17.84
CA ASP A 237 -8.09 -5.52 -18.04
C ASP A 237 -8.19 -4.32 -17.06
N THR A 238 -7.72 -4.47 -15.82
CA THR A 238 -7.70 -3.39 -14.81
C THR A 238 -6.67 -2.30 -15.10
N THR A 239 -5.47 -2.67 -15.55
CA THR A 239 -4.43 -1.70 -15.93
C THR A 239 -4.76 -1.02 -17.25
N ASP A 240 -5.41 -1.75 -18.17
CA ASP A 240 -5.92 -1.21 -19.42
C ASP A 240 -7.01 -0.16 -19.16
N GLN A 241 -7.97 -0.46 -18.28
CA GLN A 241 -9.02 0.47 -17.87
C GLN A 241 -8.42 1.73 -17.21
N ALA A 242 -7.40 1.61 -16.37
CA ALA A 242 -6.76 2.77 -15.73
C ALA A 242 -6.01 3.68 -16.73
N VAL A 243 -5.49 3.13 -17.83
CA VAL A 243 -4.93 3.92 -18.94
C VAL A 243 -6.05 4.63 -19.71
N ASP A 244 -7.13 3.92 -20.05
CA ASP A 244 -8.28 4.46 -20.81
C ASP A 244 -9.05 5.54 -20.01
N ASP A 245 -9.30 5.31 -18.73
CA ASP A 245 -9.93 6.28 -17.79
C ASP A 245 -9.16 7.59 -17.67
N THR A 246 -7.86 7.56 -17.97
CA THR A 246 -6.96 8.71 -17.90
C THR A 246 -6.52 9.19 -19.28
N HIS A 247 -7.25 8.86 -20.35
CA HIS A 247 -6.87 9.20 -21.72
C HIS A 247 -6.42 10.66 -21.87
N GLY A 248 -5.21 10.87 -22.38
CA GLY A 248 -4.61 12.20 -22.58
C GLY A 248 -4.33 13.02 -21.30
N VAL A 249 -4.61 12.51 -20.10
CA VAL A 249 -4.38 13.22 -18.83
C VAL A 249 -2.89 13.32 -18.53
N THR A 250 -2.45 14.55 -18.23
CA THR A 250 -1.04 14.91 -18.04
C THR A 250 -0.86 15.73 -16.76
N ALA A 251 0.16 15.39 -15.97
CA ALA A 251 0.65 16.28 -14.92
C ALA A 251 1.47 17.42 -15.54
N ARG A 252 1.21 18.67 -15.11
CA ARG A 252 1.80 19.89 -15.68
C ARG A 252 2.28 20.86 -14.60
N TYR A 253 3.32 21.63 -14.90
CA TYR A 253 3.83 22.70 -14.04
C TYR A 253 4.04 23.97 -14.88
N GLN A 254 3.43 25.08 -14.48
CA GLN A 254 3.47 26.36 -15.21
C GLN A 254 3.04 26.23 -16.70
N GLY A 255 2.14 25.29 -17.01
CA GLY A 255 1.59 25.03 -18.34
C GLY A 255 2.31 23.96 -19.17
N GLU A 256 3.54 23.56 -18.80
CA GLU A 256 4.31 22.51 -19.47
C GLU A 256 4.11 21.14 -18.80
N VAL A 257 4.10 20.06 -19.58
CA VAL A 257 4.03 18.67 -19.09
C VAL A 257 5.29 18.35 -18.30
N ILE A 258 5.14 17.84 -17.08
CA ILE A 258 6.28 17.50 -16.20
C ILE A 258 6.99 16.22 -16.63
N ARG A 259 8.28 16.07 -16.27
CA ARG A 259 8.94 14.76 -16.27
C ARG A 259 8.61 14.05 -14.96
N ALA A 260 7.51 13.29 -14.97
CA ALA A 260 6.94 12.62 -13.80
C ALA A 260 7.76 11.38 -13.40
N PHE A 261 8.83 11.58 -12.62
CA PHE A 261 9.61 10.48 -12.04
C PHE A 261 8.80 9.70 -11.00
N PHE A 262 8.96 8.37 -10.94
CA PHE A 262 8.30 7.49 -9.97
C PHE A 262 9.23 6.32 -9.55
N HIS A 263 8.97 5.70 -8.40
CA HIS A 263 9.78 4.63 -7.81
C HIS A 263 8.92 3.72 -6.92
N ALA A 264 9.43 2.53 -6.55
CA ALA A 264 8.67 1.53 -5.80
C ALA A 264 8.24 2.02 -4.40
N HIS A 265 9.15 2.08 -3.44
CA HIS A 265 8.85 2.54 -2.09
C HIS A 265 9.91 3.49 -1.52
N CYS A 266 9.46 4.37 -0.63
CA CYS A 266 10.26 5.36 0.07
C CYS A 266 10.58 4.86 1.49
N ASP A 267 11.55 5.46 2.18
CA ASP A 267 11.79 5.25 3.62
C ASP A 267 10.90 6.16 4.49
N GLY A 268 9.60 6.18 4.20
CA GLY A 268 8.62 7.09 4.79
C GLY A 268 8.65 8.54 4.26
N GLN A 269 9.64 8.90 3.43
CA GLN A 269 9.77 10.22 2.81
C GLN A 269 10.41 10.13 1.42
N THR A 270 9.94 10.91 0.45
CA THR A 270 10.55 10.98 -0.90
C THR A 270 11.87 11.76 -0.88
N ARG A 271 12.48 11.98 -2.05
CA ARG A 271 13.68 12.82 -2.22
C ARG A 271 13.42 13.95 -3.20
N SER A 272 13.98 15.13 -2.95
CA SER A 272 14.05 16.13 -4.01
C SER A 272 15.07 15.72 -5.06
N THR A 273 14.96 16.23 -6.28
CA THR A 273 16.00 16.05 -7.30
C THR A 273 17.33 16.71 -6.92
N GLN A 274 17.31 17.67 -5.99
CA GLN A 274 18.52 18.31 -5.47
C GLN A 274 19.29 17.36 -4.54
N ASP A 275 18.59 16.54 -3.76
CA ASP A 275 19.20 15.54 -2.87
C ASP A 275 19.62 14.28 -3.63
N ALA A 276 18.82 13.84 -4.62
CA ALA A 276 19.08 12.64 -5.39
C ALA A 276 20.12 12.84 -6.51
N TRP A 277 20.04 13.96 -7.25
CA TRP A 277 20.78 14.20 -8.50
C TRP A 277 21.46 15.58 -8.57
N GLY A 278 21.55 16.30 -7.45
CA GLY A 278 22.30 17.55 -7.35
C GLY A 278 21.70 18.76 -8.09
N SER A 279 20.44 18.70 -8.54
CA SER A 279 19.80 19.78 -9.31
C SER A 279 18.32 19.98 -8.97
N THR A 280 17.88 21.23 -8.83
CA THR A 280 16.49 21.56 -8.42
C THR A 280 15.49 21.45 -9.57
N VAL A 281 14.45 20.63 -9.37
CA VAL A 281 13.23 20.60 -10.17
C VAL A 281 12.08 21.00 -9.26
N SER A 282 11.41 22.12 -9.54
CA SER A 282 10.48 22.76 -8.58
C SER A 282 9.34 21.85 -8.11
N TYR A 283 8.80 21.00 -8.98
CA TYR A 283 7.73 20.06 -8.63
C TYR A 283 8.21 18.77 -7.96
N CYS A 284 9.50 18.40 -8.03
CA CYS A 284 10.01 17.21 -7.36
C CYS A 284 10.69 17.58 -6.03
N GLN A 285 9.87 17.82 -5.00
CA GLN A 285 10.31 18.06 -3.63
C GLN A 285 10.23 16.80 -2.76
N SER A 286 10.89 16.84 -1.59
CA SER A 286 10.73 15.83 -0.55
C SER A 286 9.37 16.01 0.16
N VAL A 287 8.59 14.94 0.25
CA VAL A 287 7.28 14.87 0.94
C VAL A 287 7.17 13.62 1.80
N ALA A 288 6.41 13.69 2.89
CA ALA A 288 6.06 12.51 3.69
C ALA A 288 5.27 11.49 2.85
N CYS A 289 5.39 10.20 3.15
CA CYS A 289 5.07 9.16 2.19
C CYS A 289 4.58 7.87 2.91
N PRO A 290 3.26 7.60 2.97
CA PRO A 290 2.64 6.63 3.89
C PRO A 290 2.79 5.16 3.47
N CYS A 291 3.81 4.81 2.68
CA CYS A 291 3.96 3.45 2.12
C CYS A 291 4.21 2.33 3.14
N GLY A 292 4.48 2.64 4.41
CA GLY A 292 4.78 1.70 5.48
C GLY A 292 6.22 1.16 5.51
N TYR A 293 7.03 1.41 4.48
CA TYR A 293 8.41 0.93 4.42
C TYR A 293 9.38 1.85 5.17
N SER A 294 10.30 1.24 5.90
CA SER A 294 11.42 1.92 6.57
C SER A 294 12.67 2.03 5.71
N SER A 295 12.61 1.69 4.41
CA SER A 295 13.76 1.66 3.49
C SER A 295 13.39 2.14 2.09
N LEU A 296 14.36 2.71 1.38
CA LEU A 296 14.19 3.27 0.04
C LEU A 296 14.47 2.21 -1.04
N TYR A 297 13.56 2.08 -2.00
CA TYR A 297 13.67 1.19 -3.16
C TYR A 297 13.37 1.94 -4.47
N GLY A 298 14.38 2.04 -5.33
CA GLY A 298 14.41 2.95 -6.47
C GLY A 298 14.97 4.34 -6.09
N HIS A 299 14.78 5.34 -6.97
CA HIS A 299 15.51 6.61 -6.86
C HIS A 299 14.93 7.63 -5.85
N GLY A 300 13.78 7.35 -5.22
CA GLY A 300 13.16 8.21 -4.18
C GLY A 300 12.53 9.51 -4.69
N VAL A 301 12.90 9.99 -5.88
CA VAL A 301 12.30 11.17 -6.52
C VAL A 301 10.88 10.89 -6.97
N GLY A 302 9.99 11.86 -6.75
CA GLY A 302 8.63 11.88 -7.28
C GLY A 302 7.71 10.83 -6.64
N MET A 303 6.82 10.24 -7.43
CA MET A 303 5.77 9.36 -6.91
C MET A 303 6.30 8.03 -6.40
N CYS A 304 5.92 7.67 -5.18
CA CYS A 304 6.16 6.37 -4.58
C CYS A 304 4.98 5.45 -4.90
N GLN A 305 5.21 4.30 -5.55
CA GLN A 305 4.16 3.38 -6.00
C GLN A 305 3.41 2.74 -4.83
N PHE A 306 4.13 2.24 -3.80
CA PHE A 306 3.51 1.71 -2.59
C PHE A 306 2.85 2.79 -1.72
N GLY A 307 3.29 4.04 -1.82
CA GLY A 307 2.68 5.18 -1.13
C GLY A 307 1.43 5.68 -1.85
N ALA A 308 1.42 5.67 -3.18
CA ALA A 308 0.22 5.86 -3.99
C ALA A 308 -0.83 4.77 -3.72
N ARG A 309 -0.40 3.51 -3.50
CA ARG A 309 -1.30 2.45 -3.00
C ARG A 309 -1.89 2.77 -1.63
N ALA A 310 -1.08 3.20 -0.67
CA ALA A 310 -1.55 3.55 0.67
C ALA A 310 -2.57 4.70 0.62
N LEU A 311 -2.23 5.80 -0.06
CA LEU A 311 -3.14 6.93 -0.27
C LEU A 311 -4.44 6.51 -1.00
N ALA A 312 -4.36 5.65 -2.02
CA ALA A 312 -5.56 5.15 -2.70
C ALA A 312 -6.43 4.24 -1.80
N ALA A 313 -5.83 3.52 -0.84
CA ALA A 313 -6.56 2.75 0.18
C ALA A 313 -7.12 3.65 1.31
N GLU A 314 -6.49 4.80 1.55
CA GLU A 314 -6.98 5.89 2.41
C GLU A 314 -8.04 6.78 1.70
N GLY A 315 -8.44 6.44 0.46
CA GLY A 315 -9.51 7.09 -0.28
C GLY A 315 -9.10 8.27 -1.16
N PHE A 316 -7.81 8.60 -1.26
CA PHE A 316 -7.32 9.69 -2.11
C PHE A 316 -7.50 9.37 -3.60
N GLY A 317 -8.05 10.33 -4.36
CA GLY A 317 -8.13 10.26 -5.81
C GLY A 317 -6.77 10.40 -6.48
N TYR A 318 -6.63 9.88 -7.71
CA TYR A 318 -5.37 9.89 -8.47
C TYR A 318 -4.80 11.30 -8.66
N VAL A 319 -5.67 12.30 -8.78
CA VAL A 319 -5.31 13.72 -8.89
C VAL A 319 -4.57 14.20 -7.65
N ASP A 320 -4.99 13.76 -6.46
CA ASP A 320 -4.48 14.24 -5.19
C ASP A 320 -3.23 13.45 -4.77
N ILE A 321 -3.17 12.16 -5.11
CA ILE A 321 -1.93 11.35 -5.11
C ILE A 321 -0.85 12.05 -5.96
N LEU A 322 -1.17 12.50 -7.16
CA LEU A 322 -0.23 13.20 -8.04
C LEU A 322 0.19 14.57 -7.48
N LYS A 323 -0.74 15.37 -6.94
CA LYS A 323 -0.41 16.67 -6.30
C LYS A 323 0.44 16.51 -5.04
N HIS A 324 0.22 15.44 -4.28
CA HIS A 324 1.01 15.10 -3.10
C HIS A 324 2.47 14.83 -3.46
N TYR A 325 2.70 14.02 -4.51
CA TYR A 325 4.06 13.66 -4.94
C TYR A 325 4.74 14.67 -5.89
N TYR A 326 3.98 15.57 -6.51
CA TYR A 326 4.53 16.61 -7.39
C TYR A 326 4.03 18.00 -6.96
N ALA A 327 4.90 18.77 -6.31
CA ALA A 327 4.56 20.03 -5.68
C ALA A 327 4.10 21.11 -6.68
N GLY A 328 2.88 21.62 -6.49
CA GLY A 328 2.33 22.75 -7.25
C GLY A 328 2.01 22.43 -8.72
N ILE A 329 1.70 21.18 -9.05
CA ILE A 329 1.25 20.79 -10.39
C ILE A 329 -0.25 21.04 -10.60
N GLU A 330 -0.62 21.15 -11.87
CA GLU A 330 -1.98 20.96 -12.36
C GLU A 330 -2.06 19.56 -13.00
N VAL A 331 -3.10 18.78 -12.67
CA VAL A 331 -3.40 17.53 -13.38
C VAL A 331 -4.44 17.86 -14.45
N VAL A 332 -4.01 17.90 -15.71
CA VAL A 332 -4.77 18.46 -16.83
C VAL A 332 -5.08 17.36 -17.84
N GLY A 333 -6.35 17.01 -17.92
CA GLY A 333 -6.92 16.20 -18.99
C GLY A 333 -7.03 16.97 -20.31
N PRO A 334 -7.33 16.28 -21.43
CA PRO A 334 -8.18 16.91 -22.44
C PRO A 334 -9.45 17.43 -21.74
N PRO A 335 -10.03 18.56 -22.19
CA PRO A 335 -11.22 19.12 -21.54
C PRO A 335 -12.45 18.26 -21.83
N SER A 336 -12.68 17.26 -20.97
CA SER A 336 -13.78 16.30 -21.07
C SER A 336 -15.12 17.01 -21.28
N PRO A 337 -15.98 16.49 -22.18
CA PRO A 337 -17.31 17.05 -22.33
C PRO A 337 -18.12 16.87 -21.04
N THR A 338 -18.92 17.87 -20.69
CA THR A 338 -19.80 17.81 -19.52
C THR A 338 -21.26 17.82 -19.93
N LEU A 339 -22.10 17.17 -19.12
CA LEU A 339 -23.54 17.14 -19.31
C LEU A 339 -24.19 17.98 -18.22
N GLY A 340 -24.81 19.09 -18.62
CA GLY A 340 -25.61 19.94 -17.75
C GLY A 340 -26.91 19.27 -17.30
N GLN A 341 -27.58 19.86 -16.31
CA GLN A 341 -28.77 19.30 -15.66
C GLN A 341 -29.80 18.77 -16.69
N PRO A 342 -30.28 17.52 -16.52
CA PRO A 342 -31.19 16.90 -17.46
C PRO A 342 -32.65 17.32 -17.19
N ALA A 343 -33.50 17.18 -18.21
CA ALA A 343 -34.93 17.38 -18.06
C ALA A 343 -35.73 16.21 -18.65
N LEU A 344 -36.69 15.72 -17.86
CA LEU A 344 -37.73 14.78 -18.28
C LEU A 344 -39.08 15.48 -18.20
N ALA A 345 -39.83 15.51 -19.29
CA ALA A 345 -41.16 16.12 -19.32
C ALA A 345 -42.15 15.34 -20.21
N PRO A 346 -43.35 15.00 -19.73
CA PRO A 346 -43.78 15.04 -18.32
C PRO A 346 -43.11 13.94 -17.48
N ALA A 347 -43.14 14.06 -16.14
CA ALA A 347 -42.60 13.03 -15.23
C ALA A 347 -43.52 11.80 -15.08
N SER A 348 -44.77 11.87 -15.54
CA SER A 348 -45.71 10.75 -15.61
C SER A 348 -46.71 10.95 -16.74
N GLY A 349 -47.35 9.87 -17.18
CA GLY A 349 -48.32 9.91 -18.28
C GLY A 349 -48.94 8.54 -18.54
N ASP A 350 -49.40 8.33 -19.78
CA ASP A 350 -49.88 7.04 -20.26
C ASP A 350 -49.17 6.60 -21.55
N GLN A 351 -49.49 5.40 -22.05
CA GLN A 351 -48.87 4.84 -23.26
C GLN A 351 -49.08 5.66 -24.56
N SER A 352 -49.93 6.70 -24.55
CA SER A 352 -50.10 7.65 -25.66
C SER A 352 -49.34 8.97 -25.45
N THR A 353 -48.72 9.14 -24.29
CA THR A 353 -47.94 10.32 -23.92
C THR A 353 -46.55 10.26 -24.55
N HIS A 354 -46.12 11.38 -25.14
CA HIS A 354 -44.74 11.56 -25.59
C HIS A 354 -43.91 12.16 -24.47
N PHE A 355 -42.86 11.45 -24.07
CA PHE A 355 -41.90 11.87 -23.06
C PHE A 355 -40.68 12.49 -23.75
N ALA A 356 -40.36 13.72 -23.36
CA ALA A 356 -39.18 14.45 -23.81
C ALA A 356 -38.04 14.24 -22.82
N PHE A 357 -36.93 13.70 -23.30
CA PHE A 357 -35.66 13.59 -22.59
C PHE A 357 -34.70 14.63 -23.17
N GLU A 358 -34.32 15.65 -22.39
CA GLU A 358 -33.36 16.68 -22.78
C GLU A 358 -32.11 16.68 -21.89
N VAL A 359 -30.96 16.99 -22.50
CA VAL A 359 -29.70 17.26 -21.79
C VAL A 359 -28.88 18.30 -22.57
N THR A 360 -28.03 19.06 -21.90
CA THR A 360 -27.10 20.00 -22.55
C THR A 360 -25.69 19.45 -22.50
N TYR A 361 -25.05 19.31 -23.67
CA TYR A 361 -23.66 18.88 -23.84
C TYR A 361 -22.75 20.10 -24.00
N LEU A 362 -21.73 20.20 -23.17
CA LEU A 362 -20.71 21.24 -23.24
C LEU A 362 -19.37 20.58 -23.62
N SER A 363 -18.57 21.23 -24.47
CA SER A 363 -17.15 20.91 -24.65
C SER A 363 -16.36 22.21 -24.79
N ALA A 364 -15.13 22.26 -24.30
CA ALA A 364 -14.36 23.52 -24.24
C ALA A 364 -14.00 24.12 -25.61
N ASN A 365 -14.06 23.31 -26.69
CA ASN A 365 -13.88 23.74 -28.08
C ASN A 365 -15.21 23.92 -28.84
N GLY A 366 -16.36 23.68 -28.20
CA GLY A 366 -17.70 23.78 -28.80
C GLY A 366 -18.01 22.75 -29.89
N ALA A 367 -17.21 21.69 -30.04
CA ALA A 367 -17.42 20.61 -31.00
C ALA A 367 -18.73 19.83 -30.76
N PRO A 368 -19.30 19.15 -31.78
CA PRO A 368 -20.31 18.14 -31.56
C PRO A 368 -19.69 16.85 -30.97
N PRO A 369 -20.46 16.04 -30.24
CA PRO A 369 -20.08 14.66 -29.92
C PRO A 369 -20.12 13.77 -31.17
N ALA A 370 -19.39 12.65 -31.14
CA ALA A 370 -19.49 11.56 -32.10
C ALA A 370 -20.66 10.61 -31.78
N VAL A 371 -20.97 10.40 -30.49
CA VAL A 371 -22.12 9.63 -30.01
C VAL A 371 -22.94 10.48 -29.03
N ALA A 372 -24.26 10.47 -29.18
CA ALA A 372 -25.19 11.18 -28.29
C ALA A 372 -26.43 10.30 -28.07
N ASN A 373 -26.50 9.59 -26.95
CA ASN A 373 -27.56 8.64 -26.65
C ASN A 373 -28.23 8.94 -25.29
N VAL A 374 -29.51 8.59 -25.18
CA VAL A 374 -30.16 8.27 -23.90
C VAL A 374 -30.43 6.78 -23.88
N VAL A 375 -29.99 6.11 -22.84
CA VAL A 375 -30.22 4.67 -22.62
C VAL A 375 -31.42 4.54 -21.71
N ILE A 376 -32.50 3.91 -22.19
CA ILE A 376 -33.75 3.69 -21.45
C ILE A 376 -33.92 2.18 -21.29
N ASP A 377 -34.07 1.70 -20.05
CA ASP A 377 -34.19 0.28 -19.71
C ASP A 377 -33.13 -0.61 -20.39
N GLY A 378 -31.87 -0.14 -20.40
CA GLY A 378 -30.73 -0.80 -21.04
C GLY A 378 -30.64 -0.67 -22.58
N HIS A 379 -31.61 -0.03 -23.23
CA HIS A 379 -31.65 0.14 -24.69
C HIS A 379 -31.21 1.55 -25.09
N ALA A 380 -30.21 1.66 -25.96
CA ALA A 380 -29.68 2.95 -26.41
C ALA A 380 -30.55 3.58 -27.51
N HIS A 381 -30.99 4.82 -27.28
CA HIS A 381 -31.72 5.65 -28.24
C HIS A 381 -30.92 6.91 -28.57
N THR A 382 -30.65 7.14 -29.86
CA THR A 382 -29.88 8.30 -30.31
C THR A 382 -30.68 9.60 -30.19
N LEU A 383 -30.04 10.60 -29.60
CA LEU A 383 -30.59 11.94 -29.39
C LEU A 383 -30.38 12.81 -30.64
N THR A 384 -31.24 13.82 -30.78
CA THR A 384 -31.16 14.81 -31.87
C THR A 384 -30.85 16.20 -31.33
N LEU A 385 -30.12 17.03 -32.09
CA LEU A 385 -29.82 18.40 -31.69
C LEU A 385 -31.11 19.25 -31.68
N ALA A 386 -31.42 19.90 -30.56
CA ALA A 386 -32.66 20.66 -30.39
C ALA A 386 -32.69 21.96 -31.23
N PRO A 387 -33.87 22.53 -31.56
CA PRO A 387 -33.96 23.77 -32.34
C PRO A 387 -33.46 25.03 -31.60
N ALA A 388 -33.51 25.02 -30.26
CA ALA A 388 -33.06 26.11 -29.40
C ALA A 388 -31.83 25.67 -28.60
N GLN A 389 -30.82 26.54 -28.53
CA GLN A 389 -29.49 26.23 -28.03
C GLN A 389 -29.08 27.29 -26.98
N PRO A 390 -28.57 26.91 -25.80
CA PRO A 390 -28.04 27.85 -24.81
C PRO A 390 -26.72 28.47 -25.29
N ALA A 391 -26.28 29.55 -24.64
CA ALA A 391 -25.02 30.23 -25.00
C ALA A 391 -23.77 29.40 -24.68
N GLU A 392 -23.87 28.49 -23.71
CA GLU A 392 -22.74 27.77 -23.08
C GLU A 392 -22.61 26.31 -23.53
N GLY A 393 -23.51 25.80 -24.39
CA GLY A 393 -23.50 24.40 -24.78
C GLY A 393 -24.51 24.03 -25.87
N ARG A 394 -24.50 22.75 -26.26
CA ARG A 394 -25.38 22.17 -27.27
C ARG A 394 -26.49 21.34 -26.62
N ARG A 395 -27.76 21.72 -26.79
CA ARG A 395 -28.91 20.95 -26.25
C ARG A 395 -29.31 19.81 -27.19
N TYR A 396 -29.47 18.61 -26.63
CA TYR A 396 -29.93 17.40 -27.30
C TYR A 396 -31.27 16.92 -26.71
N ARG A 397 -32.13 16.35 -27.56
CA ARG A 397 -33.49 15.89 -27.22
C ARG A 397 -33.84 14.56 -27.91
N LEU A 398 -34.56 13.71 -27.19
CA LEU A 398 -35.40 12.63 -27.73
C LEU A 398 -36.85 12.88 -27.32
N GLU A 399 -37.80 12.64 -28.21
CA GLU A 399 -39.21 12.47 -27.86
C GLU A 399 -39.64 11.04 -28.21
N THR A 400 -40.20 10.31 -27.24
CA THR A 400 -40.67 8.94 -27.48
C THR A 400 -41.87 8.59 -26.60
N SER A 401 -42.69 7.65 -27.06
CA SER A 401 -43.69 6.96 -26.24
C SER A 401 -43.06 5.70 -25.63
N LEU A 402 -43.46 5.33 -24.41
CA LEU A 402 -42.97 4.15 -23.69
C LEU A 402 -44.12 3.17 -23.39
N PRO A 403 -43.85 1.86 -23.18
CA PRO A 403 -44.86 0.91 -22.73
C PRO A 403 -45.32 1.24 -21.30
N ALA A 404 -46.39 0.60 -20.79
CA ALA A 404 -46.82 0.83 -19.42
C ALA A 404 -45.88 0.12 -18.43
N GLY A 405 -45.37 0.85 -17.45
CA GLY A 405 -44.40 0.37 -16.46
C GLY A 405 -43.70 1.49 -15.69
N GLU A 406 -42.81 1.09 -14.80
CA GLU A 406 -41.74 1.93 -14.27
C GLU A 406 -40.52 1.82 -15.19
N HIS A 407 -39.80 2.91 -15.36
CA HIS A 407 -38.67 3.02 -16.30
C HIS A 407 -37.42 3.56 -15.61
N GLN A 408 -36.25 3.31 -16.19
CA GLN A 408 -34.99 3.95 -15.77
C GLN A 408 -34.19 4.42 -16.98
N TYR A 409 -33.47 5.54 -16.83
CA TYR A 409 -32.66 6.09 -17.92
C TYR A 409 -31.35 6.75 -17.49
N HIS A 410 -30.40 6.81 -18.41
CA HIS A 410 -29.19 7.63 -18.27
C HIS A 410 -28.73 8.16 -19.62
N PHE A 411 -28.01 9.27 -19.64
CA PHE A 411 -27.36 9.80 -20.84
C PHE A 411 -25.97 9.24 -21.00
N TYR A 412 -25.55 9.05 -22.26
CA TYR A 412 -24.20 8.66 -22.64
C TYR A 412 -23.79 9.40 -23.92
N PHE A 413 -22.68 10.12 -23.84
CA PHE A 413 -22.09 10.90 -24.92
C PHE A 413 -20.62 10.53 -25.07
N ASP A 414 -20.10 10.58 -26.29
CA ASP A 414 -18.70 10.29 -26.63
C ASP A 414 -18.24 11.30 -27.69
N ASP A 415 -17.06 11.90 -27.56
CA ASP A 415 -16.54 12.91 -28.50
C ASP A 415 -15.79 12.32 -29.72
N GLY A 416 -15.57 11.01 -29.75
CA GLY A 416 -14.84 10.29 -30.78
C GLY A 416 -13.32 10.27 -30.58
N THR A 417 -12.83 10.81 -29.46
CA THR A 417 -11.40 10.83 -29.09
C THR A 417 -11.09 10.07 -27.79
N GLY A 418 -12.09 9.39 -27.22
CA GLY A 418 -11.96 8.62 -25.96
C GLY A 418 -12.61 9.31 -24.76
N ASN A 419 -13.00 10.59 -24.85
CA ASN A 419 -13.68 11.27 -23.76
C ASN A 419 -15.19 11.01 -23.83
N ALA A 420 -15.71 10.26 -22.86
CA ALA A 420 -17.13 9.99 -22.72
C ALA A 420 -17.73 10.69 -21.50
N ALA A 421 -18.97 11.16 -21.62
CA ALA A 421 -19.73 11.78 -20.55
C ALA A 421 -21.02 11.00 -20.28
N ARG A 422 -21.20 10.59 -19.02
CA ARG A 422 -22.38 9.83 -18.56
C ARG A 422 -23.12 10.61 -17.48
N LEU A 423 -24.45 10.64 -17.54
CA LEU A 423 -25.28 11.33 -16.56
C LEU A 423 -26.53 10.50 -16.19
N PRO A 424 -26.68 10.04 -14.93
CA PRO A 424 -25.74 10.18 -13.82
C PRO A 424 -24.41 9.45 -14.07
N THR A 425 -23.37 9.76 -13.30
CA THR A 425 -22.04 9.13 -13.44
C THR A 425 -22.11 7.63 -13.16
N SER A 426 -22.81 7.21 -12.10
CA SER A 426 -23.18 5.81 -11.82
C SER A 426 -24.70 5.65 -11.69
N GLY A 427 -25.23 4.42 -11.71
CA GLY A 427 -26.67 4.17 -11.60
C GLY A 427 -27.49 4.70 -12.79
N ALA A 428 -28.76 5.02 -12.55
CA ALA A 428 -29.69 5.59 -13.54
C ALA A 428 -30.74 6.49 -12.85
N PHE A 429 -31.27 7.47 -13.57
CA PHE A 429 -32.42 8.25 -13.13
C PHE A 429 -33.71 7.41 -13.18
N ALA A 430 -34.63 7.67 -12.25
CA ALA A 430 -36.01 7.21 -12.37
C ALA A 430 -36.65 7.85 -13.63
N GLY A 431 -37.12 7.01 -14.54
CA GLY A 431 -37.85 7.41 -15.74
C GLY A 431 -39.28 7.84 -15.44
N PRO A 432 -40.06 8.18 -16.48
CA PRO A 432 -41.44 8.59 -16.28
C PRO A 432 -42.29 7.40 -15.85
N ALA A 433 -43.22 7.61 -14.93
CA ALA A 433 -44.23 6.59 -14.58
C ALA A 433 -45.27 6.51 -15.71
N VAL A 434 -45.38 5.37 -16.39
CA VAL A 434 -46.25 5.20 -17.57
C VAL A 434 -47.42 4.29 -17.25
N HIS A 435 -48.61 4.88 -17.16
CA HIS A 435 -49.84 4.15 -16.86
C HIS A 435 -50.48 3.54 -18.12
N PRO A 436 -51.34 2.51 -17.96
CA PRO A 436 -52.26 2.09 -19.01
C PRO A 436 -53.15 3.25 -19.47
N ALA A 437 -53.44 3.29 -20.77
CA ALA A 437 -54.11 4.42 -21.43
C ALA A 437 -55.44 4.84 -20.77
N GLY A 438 -55.60 6.14 -20.51
CA GLY A 438 -56.83 6.73 -19.97
C GLY A 438 -56.94 6.82 -18.44
N THR A 439 -55.82 6.72 -17.71
CA THR A 439 -55.80 6.84 -16.23
C THR A 439 -55.68 8.31 -15.77
N PRO A 440 -56.59 8.86 -14.93
CA PRO A 440 -56.49 10.25 -14.45
C PRO A 440 -55.40 10.43 -13.37
N LEU A 441 -54.57 11.46 -13.51
CA LEU A 441 -53.49 11.81 -12.55
C LEU A 441 -53.99 12.72 -11.41
N ALA A 442 -53.34 12.61 -10.25
CA ALA A 442 -53.57 13.42 -9.05
C ALA A 442 -52.29 14.17 -8.60
N PRO A 443 -52.37 15.18 -7.72
CA PRO A 443 -51.19 15.92 -7.25
C PRO A 443 -50.24 15.03 -6.42
N ALA A 444 -48.94 15.30 -6.51
CA ALA A 444 -47.87 14.51 -5.89
C ALA A 444 -47.65 14.81 -4.40
N ALA A 445 -46.96 13.88 -3.73
CA ALA A 445 -46.33 14.08 -2.42
C ALA A 445 -44.84 14.46 -2.59
N GLU A 446 -44.19 14.88 -1.50
CA GLU A 446 -42.80 15.36 -1.48
C GLU A 446 -41.78 14.19 -1.54
N ASP A 447 -40.55 14.47 -1.98
CA ASP A 447 -39.63 13.49 -2.60
C ASP A 447 -38.92 12.49 -1.66
N GLY A 448 -39.19 12.53 -0.35
CA GLY A 448 -38.56 11.64 0.63
C GLY A 448 -37.17 12.06 1.13
N THR A 449 -36.69 13.26 0.82
CA THR A 449 -35.40 13.74 1.36
C THR A 449 -35.47 14.03 2.87
N VAL A 450 -34.58 13.42 3.65
CA VAL A 450 -34.51 13.51 5.12
C VAL A 450 -34.03 14.89 5.64
N GLY A 451 -33.24 15.64 4.88
CA GLY A 451 -32.72 16.94 5.31
C GLY A 451 -32.62 17.98 4.20
N ARG A 452 -32.77 19.25 4.55
CA ARG A 452 -32.70 20.40 3.63
C ARG A 452 -32.03 21.60 4.31
N TYR A 453 -31.35 22.42 3.51
CA TYR A 453 -30.53 23.53 3.99
C TYR A 453 -31.19 24.89 3.79
N LEU A 454 -30.86 25.84 4.66
CA LEU A 454 -30.97 27.29 4.46
C LEU A 454 -29.57 27.88 4.59
N THR A 455 -29.13 28.69 3.63
CA THR A 455 -27.78 29.27 3.59
C THR A 455 -27.88 30.78 3.43
N PHE A 456 -27.04 31.50 4.17
CA PHE A 456 -26.98 32.97 4.21
C PHE A 456 -25.51 33.37 4.10
N SER A 457 -25.13 34.05 3.01
CA SER A 457 -23.72 34.43 2.77
C SER A 457 -23.54 35.68 1.91
N THR A 458 -24.64 36.33 1.51
CA THR A 458 -24.62 37.50 0.61
C THR A 458 -25.29 38.72 1.25
N PRO A 459 -24.97 39.96 0.82
CA PRO A 459 -25.62 41.17 1.34
C PRO A 459 -27.15 41.14 1.35
N ASP A 460 -27.76 40.53 0.33
CA ASP A 460 -29.22 40.46 0.17
C ASP A 460 -29.87 39.49 1.17
N ASP A 461 -29.17 38.42 1.57
CA ASP A 461 -29.64 37.47 2.59
C ASP A 461 -29.81 38.15 3.95
N TRP A 462 -28.83 38.99 4.31
CA TRP A 462 -28.83 39.68 5.60
C TRP A 462 -29.80 40.88 5.62
N ALA A 463 -29.99 41.56 4.49
CA ALA A 463 -30.70 42.84 4.37
C ALA A 463 -32.17 42.83 4.85
N GLY A 464 -32.80 41.66 4.95
CA GLY A 464 -34.15 41.49 5.51
C GLY A 464 -34.25 41.53 7.04
N GLY A 465 -33.12 41.54 7.77
CA GLY A 465 -33.08 41.45 9.22
C GLY A 465 -32.99 42.78 9.98
N GLU A 466 -33.20 42.72 11.30
CA GLU A 466 -33.05 43.85 12.20
C GLU A 466 -31.60 43.96 12.72
N HIS A 467 -30.93 45.05 12.38
CA HIS A 467 -29.57 45.38 12.83
C HIS A 467 -29.60 46.36 14.01
N GLN A 468 -29.05 45.95 15.16
CA GLN A 468 -28.89 46.80 16.35
C GLN A 468 -27.40 46.86 16.74
N GLY A 469 -26.67 47.86 16.26
CA GLY A 469 -25.21 47.98 16.47
C GLY A 469 -24.37 47.08 15.56
N THR A 470 -25.00 46.30 14.69
CA THR A 470 -24.36 45.61 13.55
C THR A 470 -24.65 46.34 12.23
N TRP A 471 -23.97 45.93 11.17
CA TRP A 471 -24.21 46.37 9.79
C TRP A 471 -23.69 45.31 8.80
N ILE A 472 -24.00 45.48 7.52
CA ILE A 472 -23.48 44.63 6.43
C ILE A 472 -22.19 45.29 5.93
N GLY A 473 -21.04 44.67 6.21
CA GLY A 473 -19.71 45.23 5.97
C GLY A 473 -19.09 44.80 4.63
N PRO A 474 -18.06 45.51 4.13
CA PRO A 474 -17.30 45.15 2.93
C PRO A 474 -16.21 44.10 3.21
N GLN A 475 -16.46 43.20 4.17
CA GLN A 475 -15.59 42.09 4.57
C GLN A 475 -16.32 40.79 4.17
N GLY A 476 -15.59 39.77 3.70
CA GLY A 476 -16.19 38.49 3.28
C GLY A 476 -17.38 38.64 2.31
N ASP A 477 -17.23 39.45 1.25
CA ASP A 477 -18.25 39.81 0.24
C ASP A 477 -19.63 40.35 0.72
N GLY A 478 -19.89 40.39 2.03
CA GLY A 478 -21.14 40.90 2.59
C GLY A 478 -21.38 40.61 4.08
N ALA A 479 -20.34 40.39 4.87
CA ALA A 479 -20.44 39.88 6.23
C ALA A 479 -21.25 40.77 7.20
N VAL A 480 -21.98 40.14 8.14
CA VAL A 480 -22.62 40.83 9.26
C VAL A 480 -21.55 41.19 10.29
N ALA A 481 -21.22 42.48 10.39
CA ALA A 481 -20.12 42.99 11.19
C ALA A 481 -20.58 43.94 12.31
N LEU A 482 -19.74 44.11 13.33
CA LEU A 482 -19.95 45.06 14.43
C LEU A 482 -19.64 46.51 13.99
N ALA A 483 -20.62 47.42 14.10
CA ALA A 483 -20.50 48.81 13.63
C ALA A 483 -19.39 49.59 14.35
N GLU A 484 -18.74 50.55 13.66
CA GLU A 484 -17.48 51.17 14.12
C GLU A 484 -17.52 51.75 15.55
N ASP A 485 -18.64 52.33 15.99
CA ASP A 485 -18.78 52.88 17.35
C ASP A 485 -19.26 51.85 18.41
N ALA A 486 -19.65 50.64 18.00
CA ALA A 486 -20.24 49.62 18.87
C ALA A 486 -19.18 48.68 19.48
N THR A 487 -19.35 48.34 20.76
CA THR A 487 -18.59 47.30 21.48
C THR A 487 -19.33 45.97 21.55
N THR A 488 -20.65 46.00 21.44
CA THR A 488 -21.53 44.83 21.25
C THR A 488 -22.67 45.22 20.32
N GLY A 489 -23.15 44.27 19.53
CA GLY A 489 -24.19 44.48 18.53
C GLY A 489 -24.96 43.17 18.30
N THR A 490 -26.19 43.29 17.81
CA THR A 490 -27.07 42.16 17.56
C THR A 490 -27.71 42.27 16.18
N TYR A 491 -27.69 41.16 15.43
CA TYR A 491 -28.50 40.96 14.23
C TYR A 491 -29.63 39.97 14.55
N THR A 492 -30.86 40.27 14.13
CA THR A 492 -31.99 39.32 14.22
C THR A 492 -32.58 39.11 12.84
N SER A 493 -32.61 37.86 12.38
CA SER A 493 -33.19 37.48 11.08
C SER A 493 -34.69 37.83 10.97
N PRO A 494 -35.25 37.92 9.75
CA PRO A 494 -36.70 37.80 9.56
C PRO A 494 -37.20 36.42 10.03
N VAL A 495 -38.52 36.23 10.10
CA VAL A 495 -39.10 34.89 10.24
C VAL A 495 -38.86 34.11 8.95
N LEU A 496 -38.30 32.91 9.06
CA LEU A 496 -37.96 32.03 7.95
C LEU A 496 -38.88 30.82 7.97
N ASP A 497 -39.60 30.57 6.88
CA ASP A 497 -40.22 29.27 6.62
C ASP A 497 -39.10 28.24 6.35
N ALA A 498 -39.16 27.08 7.02
CA ALA A 498 -38.20 26.01 6.81
C ALA A 498 -38.51 25.23 5.52
N PRO A 499 -37.49 24.73 4.82
CA PRO A 499 -37.66 23.99 3.55
C PRO A 499 -38.34 22.62 3.71
N LEU A 500 -38.47 22.12 4.94
CA LEU A 500 -39.33 21.01 5.35
C LEU A 500 -39.73 21.19 6.83
N ALA A 501 -40.71 20.43 7.32
CA ALA A 501 -41.03 20.39 8.75
C ALA A 501 -40.08 19.41 9.47
N PHE A 502 -39.30 19.88 10.44
CA PHE A 502 -38.17 19.15 11.03
C PHE A 502 -38.40 18.74 12.49
N VAL A 503 -37.55 17.83 12.99
CA VAL A 503 -37.43 17.45 14.42
C VAL A 503 -36.03 17.67 14.99
N ALA A 504 -35.04 17.92 14.15
CA ALA A 504 -33.71 18.35 14.55
C ALA A 504 -33.19 19.48 13.64
N LEU A 505 -32.38 20.36 14.23
CA LEU A 505 -31.78 21.52 13.57
C LEU A 505 -30.27 21.57 13.91
N GLY A 506 -29.43 21.52 12.88
CA GLY A 506 -28.00 21.79 12.98
C GLY A 506 -27.64 23.14 12.35
N ALA A 507 -26.49 23.69 12.71
CA ALA A 507 -25.97 24.94 12.15
C ALA A 507 -24.45 24.88 11.94
N GLY A 508 -23.96 25.58 10.91
CA GLY A 508 -22.54 25.82 10.68
C GLY A 508 -22.29 27.24 10.17
N TRP A 509 -21.15 27.84 10.51
CA TRP A 509 -20.83 29.23 10.17
C TRP A 509 -19.32 29.52 10.14
N HIS A 510 -18.89 30.41 9.25
CA HIS A 510 -17.59 31.08 9.35
C HIS A 510 -17.73 32.45 10.05
N ALA A 511 -17.08 32.60 11.21
CA ALA A 511 -17.04 33.88 11.94
C ALA A 511 -15.69 34.13 12.63
N PRO A 512 -14.74 34.83 11.98
CA PRO A 512 -13.46 35.17 12.58
C PRO A 512 -13.62 35.95 13.89
N THR A 513 -13.03 35.45 15.00
CA THR A 513 -13.13 36.03 16.36
C THR A 513 -11.78 36.54 16.90
N PRO A 514 -11.09 37.46 16.18
CA PRO A 514 -9.73 37.87 16.53
C PRO A 514 -9.63 38.55 17.90
N GLY A 515 -8.52 38.29 18.62
CA GLY A 515 -8.12 39.07 19.80
C GLY A 515 -9.06 38.97 21.01
N GLY A 516 -9.80 37.86 21.15
CA GLY A 516 -10.76 37.66 22.23
C GLY A 516 -12.12 38.31 21.99
N ALA A 517 -12.46 38.61 20.73
CA ALA A 517 -13.83 38.86 20.30
C ALA A 517 -14.72 37.62 20.52
N GLN A 518 -16.03 37.81 20.54
CA GLN A 518 -16.99 36.72 20.72
C GLN A 518 -18.19 36.86 19.77
N MET A 519 -18.64 35.73 19.23
CA MET A 519 -19.96 35.55 18.66
C MET A 519 -20.84 34.77 19.65
N ARG A 520 -22.16 34.89 19.50
CA ARG A 520 -23.15 33.97 20.06
C ARG A 520 -24.29 33.83 19.05
N LEU A 521 -24.59 32.61 18.65
CA LEU A 521 -25.78 32.28 17.89
C LEU A 521 -26.90 31.83 18.84
N GLU A 522 -28.11 32.34 18.64
CA GLU A 522 -29.33 31.92 19.31
C GLU A 522 -30.41 31.64 18.26
N VAL A 523 -31.23 30.61 18.50
CA VAL A 523 -32.33 30.23 17.61
C VAL A 523 -33.61 30.06 18.42
N ARG A 524 -34.75 30.31 17.78
CA ARG A 524 -36.05 29.80 18.22
C ARG A 524 -36.82 29.23 17.02
N THR A 525 -37.66 28.24 17.30
CA THR A 525 -38.47 27.53 16.30
C THR A 525 -39.96 27.72 16.56
N SER A 526 -40.78 27.37 15.56
CA SER A 526 -42.23 27.35 15.62
C SER A 526 -42.77 26.24 14.72
N ALA A 527 -43.64 25.37 15.23
CA ALA A 527 -44.24 24.27 14.46
C ALA A 527 -45.45 24.71 13.61
N ASP A 528 -46.12 25.79 13.99
CA ASP A 528 -47.32 26.34 13.34
C ASP A 528 -47.07 27.68 12.61
N GLY A 529 -45.87 28.27 12.77
CA GLY A 529 -45.50 29.60 12.26
C GLY A 529 -46.00 30.78 13.11
N ALA A 530 -46.69 30.52 14.23
CA ALA A 530 -47.36 31.54 15.05
C ALA A 530 -46.98 31.45 16.54
N THR A 531 -46.87 30.24 17.06
CA THR A 531 -46.48 29.92 18.43
C THR A 531 -44.98 29.65 18.48
N TRP A 532 -44.24 30.54 19.14
CA TRP A 532 -42.77 30.52 19.15
C TRP A 532 -42.20 29.93 20.44
N GLY A 533 -41.17 29.09 20.30
CA GLY A 533 -40.35 28.63 21.42
C GLY A 533 -39.54 29.76 22.07
N THR A 534 -38.93 29.45 23.21
CA THR A 534 -37.90 30.30 23.83
C THR A 534 -36.64 30.34 22.95
N TRP A 535 -35.91 31.45 22.99
CA TRP A 535 -34.57 31.51 22.43
C TRP A 535 -33.65 30.51 23.15
N GLN A 536 -33.07 29.58 22.39
CA GLN A 536 -32.04 28.65 22.81
C GLN A 536 -30.69 29.17 22.29
N VAL A 537 -29.63 29.01 23.09
CA VAL A 537 -28.26 29.23 22.59
C VAL A 537 -27.88 28.01 21.75
N VAL A 538 -27.29 28.25 20.59
CA VAL A 538 -26.66 27.19 19.80
C VAL A 538 -25.31 26.90 20.44
N GLU A 539 -25.11 25.70 21.00
CA GLU A 539 -23.82 25.30 21.56
C GLU A 539 -22.87 24.90 20.42
N GLU A 540 -21.68 25.49 20.43
CA GLU A 540 -20.59 25.23 19.49
C GLU A 540 -20.03 23.82 19.77
N ASP A 541 -19.81 23.03 18.72
CA ASP A 541 -19.06 21.78 18.84
C ASP A 541 -17.57 22.07 18.61
N ASN A 542 -16.73 21.72 19.57
CA ASN A 542 -15.36 22.21 19.69
C ASN A 542 -14.34 21.43 18.84
N GLU A 543 -14.80 20.54 17.95
CA GLU A 543 -13.96 19.81 17.00
C GLU A 543 -13.72 20.66 15.74
N PRO A 544 -12.48 21.14 15.49
CA PRO A 544 -12.21 22.06 14.39
C PRO A 544 -12.26 21.37 13.03
N ASP A 545 -12.97 21.97 12.10
CA ASP A 545 -12.97 21.63 10.68
C ASP A 545 -11.69 22.16 10.00
N GLU A 546 -11.15 21.43 9.02
CA GLU A 546 -10.01 21.88 8.20
C GLU A 546 -10.35 23.14 7.38
N GLY A 547 -11.63 23.33 7.05
CA GLY A 547 -12.15 24.56 6.43
C GLY A 547 -12.23 25.77 7.37
N GLY A 548 -12.06 25.58 8.68
CA GLY A 548 -12.17 26.64 9.69
C GLY A 548 -13.59 27.07 10.06
N ALA A 549 -14.61 26.36 9.57
CA ALA A 549 -16.01 26.60 9.92
C ALA A 549 -16.34 26.05 11.32
N THR A 550 -17.12 26.82 12.10
CA THR A 550 -17.66 26.36 13.39
C THR A 550 -18.98 25.64 13.16
N HIS A 551 -19.17 24.47 13.76
CA HIS A 551 -20.40 23.68 13.68
C HIS A 551 -21.11 23.62 15.04
N SER A 552 -22.40 23.32 15.06
CA SER A 552 -23.18 23.20 16.30
C SER A 552 -23.40 21.76 16.74
N ALA A 553 -23.72 21.58 18.02
CA ALA A 553 -24.55 20.45 18.46
C ALA A 553 -25.97 20.54 17.84
N LEU A 554 -26.65 19.40 17.66
CA LEU A 554 -28.04 19.37 17.17
C LEU A 554 -29.02 19.88 18.23
N LEU A 555 -29.88 20.84 17.87
CA LEU A 555 -31.07 21.19 18.65
C LEU A 555 -32.24 20.27 18.26
N PHE A 556 -32.89 19.64 19.25
CA PHE A 556 -34.05 18.77 19.04
C PHE A 556 -35.37 19.46 19.40
N GLY A 557 -36.41 19.21 18.60
CA GLY A 557 -37.77 19.74 18.78
C GLY A 557 -38.47 19.98 17.44
N GLU A 558 -39.81 19.86 17.42
CA GLU A 558 -40.58 20.04 16.19
C GLU A 558 -40.59 21.49 15.69
N GLY A 559 -40.38 21.68 14.39
CA GLY A 559 -40.36 23.00 13.76
C GLY A 559 -40.84 23.01 12.31
N ARG A 560 -41.34 24.16 11.88
CA ARG A 560 -41.74 24.50 10.51
C ARG A 560 -41.27 25.89 10.09
N ALA A 561 -41.11 26.79 11.04
CA ALA A 561 -40.45 28.08 10.87
C ALA A 561 -39.37 28.24 11.94
N LEU A 562 -38.35 29.03 11.63
CA LEU A 562 -37.30 29.41 12.58
C LEU A 562 -36.98 30.90 12.49
N GLN A 563 -36.33 31.40 13.52
CA GLN A 563 -35.72 32.72 13.56
C GLN A 563 -34.43 32.63 14.38
N TYR A 564 -33.33 33.10 13.80
CA TYR A 564 -32.03 33.17 14.46
C TYR A 564 -31.65 34.61 14.84
N ARG A 565 -30.77 34.72 15.84
CA ARG A 565 -30.20 35.97 16.34
C ARG A 565 -28.71 35.77 16.60
N VAL A 566 -27.91 36.72 16.14
CA VAL A 566 -26.45 36.70 16.28
C VAL A 566 -26.05 37.90 17.14
N THR A 567 -25.38 37.66 18.26
CA THR A 567 -24.77 38.71 19.07
C THR A 567 -23.26 38.71 18.89
N LEU A 568 -22.72 39.86 18.48
CA LEU A 568 -21.30 40.09 18.23
C LEU A 568 -20.73 40.99 19.32
N SER A 569 -19.54 40.67 19.84
CA SER A 569 -18.85 41.45 20.88
C SER A 569 -17.38 41.65 20.54
N ALA A 570 -16.90 42.89 20.68
CA ALA A 570 -15.51 43.25 20.44
C ALA A 570 -14.58 42.67 21.52
N GLY A 571 -13.37 42.24 21.11
CA GLY A 571 -12.34 41.77 22.01
C GLY A 571 -11.68 42.90 22.82
N PRO A 572 -10.97 42.59 23.92
CA PRO A 572 -10.36 43.61 24.79
C PRO A 572 -9.37 44.57 24.12
N SER A 573 -8.86 44.22 22.93
CA SER A 573 -7.97 45.04 22.09
C SER A 573 -8.70 45.98 21.12
N GLY A 574 -10.04 45.92 21.06
CA GLY A 574 -10.84 46.60 20.02
C GLY A 574 -10.95 45.80 18.71
N ALA A 575 -10.42 44.58 18.66
CA ALA A 575 -10.65 43.63 17.57
C ALA A 575 -12.14 43.24 17.49
N ARG A 576 -12.63 42.98 16.27
CA ARG A 576 -14.07 42.82 15.99
C ARG A 576 -14.33 41.49 15.29
N PRO A 577 -15.43 40.79 15.62
CA PRO A 577 -15.88 39.67 14.85
C PRO A 577 -16.78 40.13 13.69
N ALA A 578 -16.82 39.32 12.64
CA ALA A 578 -17.80 39.38 11.56
C ALA A 578 -18.31 37.97 11.30
N LEU A 579 -19.57 37.83 10.89
CA LEU A 579 -20.17 36.59 10.43
C LEU A 579 -20.21 36.63 8.90
N GLU A 580 -19.44 35.78 8.24
CA GLU A 580 -19.26 35.80 6.79
C GLU A 580 -20.28 34.91 6.09
N ASP A 581 -20.47 33.69 6.60
CA ASP A 581 -21.58 32.79 6.23
C ASP A 581 -22.26 32.19 7.46
N LEU A 582 -23.52 31.76 7.27
CA LEU A 582 -24.27 30.92 8.20
C LEU A 582 -25.15 29.98 7.39
N HIS A 583 -25.22 28.71 7.79
CA HIS A 583 -26.20 27.78 7.26
C HIS A 583 -26.89 27.00 8.38
N PHE A 584 -28.13 26.58 8.12
CA PHE A 584 -28.91 25.68 8.95
C PHE A 584 -29.32 24.45 8.16
N VAL A 585 -29.25 23.27 8.77
CA VAL A 585 -29.84 22.04 8.22
C VAL A 585 -31.06 21.63 9.03
N CYS A 586 -32.21 21.62 8.37
CA CYS A 586 -33.49 21.17 8.91
C CYS A 586 -33.65 19.68 8.59
N ILE A 587 -33.81 18.83 9.61
CA ILE A 587 -33.81 17.36 9.47
C ILE A 587 -35.15 16.78 9.96
N ASP A 588 -35.84 16.01 9.10
CA ASP A 588 -36.97 15.16 9.49
C ASP A 588 -36.59 13.68 9.47
N SER A 589 -36.22 13.18 10.65
CA SER A 589 -35.88 11.77 10.88
C SER A 589 -37.07 10.95 11.43
N ARG A 590 -38.29 11.48 11.42
CA ARG A 590 -39.47 10.80 12.00
C ARG A 590 -39.82 9.50 11.27
N ASP A 591 -39.61 9.43 9.96
CA ASP A 591 -39.82 8.18 9.21
C ASP A 591 -38.87 7.07 9.70
N GLY A 592 -39.35 5.83 9.67
CA GLY A 592 -38.71 4.68 10.30
C GLY A 592 -39.22 4.32 11.72
N PRO A 593 -38.68 3.26 12.34
CA PRO A 593 -39.19 2.70 13.59
C PRO A 593 -39.11 3.68 14.77
N GLN A 594 -40.12 3.65 15.65
CA GLN A 594 -40.13 4.44 16.89
C GLN A 594 -39.66 3.59 18.07
N ALA A 595 -38.94 4.17 19.03
CA ALA A 595 -38.33 3.42 20.14
C ALA A 595 -39.30 2.58 21.00
N PRO A 596 -40.59 2.93 21.20
CA PRO A 596 -41.57 2.04 21.83
C PRO A 596 -41.87 0.76 21.02
N ASP A 597 -41.98 0.88 19.70
CA ASP A 597 -42.36 -0.24 18.81
C ASP A 597 -41.21 -1.23 18.62
N ILE A 598 -39.96 -0.73 18.58
CA ILE A 598 -38.75 -1.56 18.60
C ILE A 598 -38.78 -2.49 19.83
N VAL A 599 -39.02 -1.94 21.03
CA VAL A 599 -39.12 -2.73 22.27
C VAL A 599 -40.31 -3.70 22.25
N ALA A 600 -41.46 -3.29 21.72
CA ALA A 600 -42.61 -4.18 21.58
C ALA A 600 -42.35 -5.38 20.64
N SER A 601 -41.48 -5.22 19.65
CA SER A 601 -41.09 -6.27 18.70
C SER A 601 -40.07 -7.28 19.26
N GLY A 602 -39.29 -6.90 20.27
CA GLY A 602 -38.22 -7.73 20.86
C GLY A 602 -38.69 -8.96 21.63
N GLY A 603 -39.99 -9.08 21.92
CA GLY A 603 -40.59 -10.19 22.65
C GLY A 603 -40.74 -9.93 24.15
N SER A 604 -41.82 -10.44 24.74
CA SER A 604 -42.16 -10.19 26.15
C SER A 604 -41.49 -11.20 27.10
N ALA A 605 -40.31 -10.84 27.62
CA ALA A 605 -39.79 -11.45 28.84
C ALA A 605 -40.73 -11.16 30.03
N SER A 606 -40.74 -12.02 31.04
CA SER A 606 -41.47 -11.74 32.30
C SER A 606 -40.75 -10.66 33.13
N ALA A 607 -41.45 -10.05 34.08
CA ALA A 607 -40.89 -8.99 34.93
C ALA A 607 -39.73 -9.46 35.82
N ASP A 608 -39.68 -10.75 36.17
CA ASP A 608 -38.58 -11.35 36.93
C ASP A 608 -37.38 -11.67 36.00
N GLU A 609 -37.63 -12.16 34.78
CA GLU A 609 -36.56 -12.38 33.77
C GLU A 609 -35.93 -11.05 33.33
N ALA A 610 -36.74 -10.00 33.15
CA ALA A 610 -36.28 -8.67 32.75
C ALA A 610 -35.44 -7.94 33.82
N ALA A 611 -35.36 -8.47 35.04
CA ALA A 611 -34.53 -7.92 36.11
C ALA A 611 -33.09 -8.49 36.13
N ASP A 612 -32.89 -9.72 35.65
CA ASP A 612 -31.58 -10.37 35.46
C ASP A 612 -31.09 -10.33 33.99
N ALA A 613 -31.95 -9.92 33.04
CA ALA A 613 -31.61 -9.88 31.62
C ALA A 613 -30.65 -8.72 31.27
N MET A 614 -29.55 -9.08 30.60
CA MET A 614 -28.59 -8.15 29.98
C MET A 614 -29.31 -7.21 28.99
N PRO A 615 -29.13 -5.87 29.05
CA PRO A 615 -29.73 -4.93 28.10
C PRO A 615 -29.40 -5.27 26.63
N GLN A 616 -30.44 -5.40 25.80
CA GLN A 616 -30.25 -5.66 24.38
C GLN A 616 -29.76 -4.40 23.64
N ILE A 617 -28.72 -4.55 22.83
CA ILE A 617 -28.29 -3.53 21.88
C ILE A 617 -29.25 -3.55 20.68
N ILE A 618 -29.86 -2.40 20.40
CA ILE A 618 -30.67 -2.17 19.20
C ILE A 618 -29.71 -1.94 18.04
N THR A 619 -29.69 -2.86 17.07
CA THR A 619 -28.81 -2.79 15.90
C THR A 619 -29.17 -1.61 14.99
N ARG A 620 -28.25 -1.24 14.09
CA ARG A 620 -28.48 -0.22 13.04
C ARG A 620 -29.79 -0.46 12.27
N GLN A 621 -30.02 -1.70 11.83
CA GLN A 621 -31.30 -2.09 11.22
C GLN A 621 -32.50 -1.90 12.16
N GLY A 622 -32.34 -2.20 13.45
CA GLY A 622 -33.40 -2.12 14.45
C GLY A 622 -33.91 -0.70 14.71
N TRP A 623 -33.04 0.32 14.69
CA TRP A 623 -33.45 1.73 14.80
C TRP A 623 -33.69 2.42 13.45
N GLY A 624 -33.54 1.70 12.33
CA GLY A 624 -33.81 2.22 10.99
C GLY A 624 -32.69 3.09 10.43
N ALA A 625 -31.43 2.68 10.59
CA ALA A 625 -30.32 3.27 9.86
C ALA A 625 -30.55 3.16 8.35
N ASN A 626 -30.49 4.30 7.65
CA ASN A 626 -30.42 4.31 6.20
C ASN A 626 -28.97 4.14 5.75
N GLU A 627 -28.52 2.88 5.58
CA GLU A 627 -27.14 2.56 5.21
C GLU A 627 -26.69 3.16 3.86
N ALA A 628 -27.60 3.70 3.03
CA ALA A 628 -27.22 4.49 1.85
C ALA A 628 -26.62 5.87 2.20
N LEU A 629 -26.63 6.26 3.48
CA LEU A 629 -25.90 7.41 4.02
C LEU A 629 -24.55 6.99 4.63
N MET A 630 -24.19 5.70 4.61
CA MET A 630 -22.92 5.17 5.11
C MET A 630 -21.90 5.19 3.98
N THR A 631 -20.91 6.09 4.08
CA THR A 631 -19.85 6.28 3.07
C THR A 631 -18.44 6.27 3.68
N ALA A 632 -18.31 6.13 5.00
CA ALA A 632 -17.02 5.99 5.68
C ALA A 632 -16.70 4.51 5.95
N GLU A 633 -15.64 4.00 5.32
CA GLU A 633 -15.18 2.62 5.56
C GLU A 633 -14.71 2.42 7.02
N PRO A 634 -14.95 1.24 7.62
CA PRO A 634 -14.65 1.00 9.03
C PRO A 634 -13.16 0.76 9.27
N GLU A 635 -12.48 1.74 9.85
CA GLU A 635 -11.11 1.59 10.37
C GLU A 635 -11.09 0.82 11.70
N TYR A 636 -10.07 -0.03 11.91
CA TYR A 636 -9.84 -0.73 13.18
C TYR A 636 -8.46 -0.39 13.78
N ARG A 637 -8.40 -0.34 15.11
CA ARG A 637 -7.17 -0.29 15.92
C ARG A 637 -7.34 -1.11 17.20
N PRO A 638 -6.27 -1.60 17.84
CA PRO A 638 -6.37 -2.25 19.15
C PRO A 638 -6.98 -1.28 20.16
N VAL A 639 -8.19 -1.57 20.64
CA VAL A 639 -8.88 -0.77 21.65
C VAL A 639 -8.24 -1.02 23.01
N THR A 640 -7.82 0.04 23.69
CA THR A 640 -7.25 -0.01 25.04
C THR A 640 -7.93 0.96 26.02
N ALA A 641 -8.83 1.81 25.54
CA ALA A 641 -9.54 2.81 26.33
C ALA A 641 -11.01 3.01 25.90
N VAL A 642 -11.78 3.76 26.67
CA VAL A 642 -13.19 4.04 26.41
C VAL A 642 -13.52 5.48 26.84
N VAL A 643 -14.17 6.25 25.95
CA VAL A 643 -14.52 7.66 26.18
C VAL A 643 -16.04 7.83 26.28
N VAL A 644 -16.50 8.38 27.40
CA VAL A 644 -17.92 8.66 27.67
C VAL A 644 -18.27 10.10 27.28
N HIS A 645 -19.37 10.24 26.54
CA HIS A 645 -19.86 11.46 25.89
C HIS A 645 -21.29 11.81 26.31
N HIS A 646 -21.75 12.96 25.84
CA HIS A 646 -23.15 13.37 25.83
C HIS A 646 -23.52 13.99 24.48
N THR A 647 -24.80 14.20 24.17
CA THR A 647 -25.23 14.86 22.92
C THR A 647 -25.41 16.38 23.04
N ALA A 648 -24.89 16.98 24.11
CA ALA A 648 -24.91 18.41 24.48
C ALA A 648 -26.30 19.06 24.68
N THR A 649 -27.36 18.65 23.98
CA THR A 649 -28.70 19.24 24.05
C THR A 649 -29.71 18.37 24.80
N ASP A 650 -30.89 18.93 25.10
CA ASP A 650 -32.03 18.19 25.68
C ASP A 650 -32.85 17.50 24.58
N ASP A 651 -33.62 16.46 24.92
CA ASP A 651 -34.28 15.61 23.90
C ASP A 651 -35.49 16.25 23.19
N GLY A 652 -35.94 17.42 23.65
CA GLY A 652 -37.02 18.18 23.00
C GLY A 652 -38.38 17.48 22.96
N GLY A 653 -38.52 16.31 23.61
CA GLY A 653 -39.68 15.44 23.48
C GLY A 653 -39.72 14.58 22.19
N VAL A 654 -38.62 14.52 21.42
CA VAL A 654 -38.50 13.71 20.20
C VAL A 654 -38.33 12.22 20.55
N ASP A 655 -38.77 11.31 19.68
CA ASP A 655 -38.53 9.87 19.89
C ASP A 655 -37.03 9.53 19.79
N PRO A 656 -36.45 8.77 20.75
CA PRO A 656 -35.02 8.46 20.74
C PRO A 656 -34.49 7.79 19.48
N ALA A 657 -35.27 6.97 18.77
CA ALA A 657 -34.82 6.36 17.51
C ALA A 657 -34.77 7.41 16.38
N ALA A 658 -35.72 8.34 16.34
CA ALA A 658 -35.66 9.50 15.45
C ALA A 658 -34.49 10.43 15.80
N MET A 659 -34.14 10.61 17.09
CA MET A 659 -32.94 11.35 17.49
C MET A 659 -31.67 10.67 16.98
N VAL A 660 -31.51 9.35 17.14
CA VAL A 660 -30.35 8.60 16.64
C VAL A 660 -30.24 8.72 15.11
N ARG A 661 -31.36 8.62 14.38
CA ARG A 661 -31.40 8.85 12.92
C ARG A 661 -31.01 10.29 12.53
N ALA A 662 -31.39 11.31 13.31
CA ALA A 662 -30.98 12.70 13.08
C ALA A 662 -29.48 12.93 13.36
N ILE A 663 -28.94 12.37 14.44
CA ILE A 663 -27.50 12.41 14.75
C ILE A 663 -26.70 11.71 13.65
N TYR A 664 -27.18 10.56 13.17
CA TYR A 664 -26.58 9.85 12.05
C TYR A 664 -26.58 10.69 10.76
N TYR A 665 -27.73 11.25 10.34
CA TYR A 665 -27.79 12.13 9.17
C TYR A 665 -26.86 13.34 9.32
N TYR A 666 -26.87 14.00 10.48
CA TYR A 666 -26.07 15.20 10.71
C TYR A 666 -24.56 14.92 10.67
N HIS A 667 -24.11 13.83 11.26
CA HIS A 667 -22.71 13.42 11.18
C HIS A 667 -22.35 12.97 9.76
N ALA A 668 -23.03 11.94 9.24
CA ALA A 668 -22.65 11.29 7.99
C ALA A 668 -22.79 12.20 6.76
N VAL A 669 -23.87 12.98 6.70
CA VAL A 669 -24.20 13.86 5.55
C VAL A 669 -23.83 15.31 5.85
N SER A 670 -24.33 15.90 6.95
CA SER A 670 -24.19 17.36 7.15
C SER A 670 -22.84 17.83 7.67
N ARG A 671 -22.01 16.92 8.16
CA ARG A 671 -20.59 17.17 8.49
C ARG A 671 -19.65 16.31 7.64
N GLU A 672 -20.19 15.63 6.64
CA GLU A 672 -19.46 14.78 5.68
C GLU A 672 -18.60 13.67 6.33
N TRP A 673 -18.90 13.28 7.59
CA TRP A 673 -18.17 12.24 8.33
C TRP A 673 -18.40 10.81 7.80
N GLY A 674 -19.30 10.63 6.83
CA GLY A 674 -19.67 9.36 6.19
C GLY A 674 -20.31 8.29 7.10
N ASP A 675 -20.26 8.42 8.42
CA ASP A 675 -21.09 7.65 9.36
C ASP A 675 -21.22 8.39 10.71
N ILE A 676 -22.09 7.90 11.58
CA ILE A 676 -22.22 8.40 12.95
C ILE A 676 -20.90 8.24 13.73
N GLY A 677 -20.47 9.31 14.42
CA GLY A 677 -19.18 9.34 15.11
C GLY A 677 -19.06 8.49 16.38
N TYR A 678 -20.17 8.17 17.05
CA TYR A 678 -20.17 7.33 18.26
C TYR A 678 -20.35 5.85 17.93
N ASN A 679 -19.63 4.96 18.63
CA ASN A 679 -19.82 3.51 18.52
C ASN A 679 -21.16 3.08 19.12
N PHE A 680 -21.60 3.73 20.20
CA PHE A 680 -22.86 3.43 20.89
C PHE A 680 -23.53 4.70 21.41
N LEU A 681 -24.86 4.71 21.43
CA LEU A 681 -25.67 5.75 22.06
C LEU A 681 -26.63 5.13 23.09
N ILE A 682 -26.94 5.85 24.17
CA ILE A 682 -27.87 5.39 25.22
C ILE A 682 -28.96 6.45 25.44
N ASP A 683 -30.23 6.04 25.46
CA ASP A 683 -31.36 6.94 25.77
C ASP A 683 -31.74 6.99 27.27
N LYS A 684 -32.58 7.96 27.64
CA LYS A 684 -33.04 8.19 29.02
C LYS A 684 -33.82 7.01 29.65
N TYR A 685 -34.22 6.03 28.85
CA TYR A 685 -34.89 4.80 29.28
C TYR A 685 -33.93 3.60 29.40
N GLY A 686 -32.65 3.78 29.09
CA GLY A 686 -31.63 2.72 29.13
C GLY A 686 -31.51 1.91 27.85
N ARG A 687 -32.16 2.30 26.75
CA ARG A 687 -31.97 1.59 25.47
C ARG A 687 -30.60 1.93 24.90
N ILE A 688 -29.86 0.90 24.51
CA ILE A 688 -28.57 1.02 23.84
C ILE A 688 -28.80 0.91 22.34
N TYR A 689 -28.24 1.82 21.57
CA TYR A 689 -28.25 1.82 20.11
C TYR A 689 -26.83 1.58 19.60
N GLU A 690 -26.68 0.61 18.69
CA GLU A 690 -25.48 0.43 17.88
C GLU A 690 -25.31 1.68 17.00
N GLY A 691 -24.19 2.38 17.15
CA GLY A 691 -23.86 3.56 16.36
C GLY A 691 -23.10 3.16 15.10
N ARG A 692 -21.80 3.46 15.08
CA ARG A 692 -20.92 3.33 13.91
C ARG A 692 -20.85 1.91 13.33
N SER A 693 -20.87 1.82 12.01
CA SER A 693 -20.75 0.60 11.21
C SER A 693 -19.37 -0.05 11.39
N GLY A 694 -19.24 -1.34 11.07
CA GLY A 694 -18.05 -2.15 11.42
C GLY A 694 -18.07 -2.71 12.86
N GLY A 695 -19.01 -2.25 13.70
CA GLY A 695 -19.29 -2.85 15.00
C GLY A 695 -18.27 -2.50 16.09
N SER A 696 -18.07 -3.44 17.01
CA SER A 696 -17.59 -3.14 18.37
C SER A 696 -16.14 -2.65 18.51
N GLY A 697 -15.29 -2.86 17.50
CA GLY A 697 -13.88 -2.44 17.48
C GLY A 697 -13.56 -1.32 16.49
N VAL A 698 -14.55 -0.72 15.83
CA VAL A 698 -14.33 0.34 14.84
C VAL A 698 -13.84 1.63 15.51
N VAL A 699 -12.92 2.34 14.86
CA VAL A 699 -12.48 3.68 15.27
C VAL A 699 -13.63 4.66 15.07
N GLY A 700 -14.02 5.33 16.15
CA GLY A 700 -15.06 6.37 16.14
C GLY A 700 -14.57 7.73 15.66
N PHE A 701 -15.49 8.68 15.49
CA PHE A 701 -15.22 10.11 15.33
C PHE A 701 -15.91 10.86 16.46
N HIS A 702 -15.28 10.89 17.64
CA HIS A 702 -15.90 11.40 18.87
C HIS A 702 -14.98 12.23 19.77
N ALA A 703 -13.66 12.11 19.63
CA ALA A 703 -12.65 12.93 20.29
C ALA A 703 -11.37 12.94 19.43
N ALA A 704 -11.08 14.05 18.76
CA ALA A 704 -9.93 14.17 17.85
C ALA A 704 -8.61 13.74 18.53
N ALA A 705 -7.72 13.09 17.75
CA ALA A 705 -6.51 12.38 18.19
C ALA A 705 -6.69 11.18 19.15
N TYR A 706 -7.78 11.10 19.93
CA TYR A 706 -8.04 10.01 20.89
C TYR A 706 -9.02 8.94 20.38
N ASN A 707 -9.61 9.15 19.20
CA ASN A 707 -10.38 8.14 18.45
C ASN A 707 -9.61 6.81 18.27
N TRP A 708 -8.31 6.89 17.96
CA TRP A 708 -7.50 5.69 17.74
C TRP A 708 -7.24 4.91 19.04
N GLY A 709 -7.74 3.68 19.09
CA GLY A 709 -7.60 2.80 20.25
C GLY A 709 -8.59 3.08 21.38
N SER A 710 -9.66 3.84 21.13
CA SER A 710 -10.77 3.95 22.08
C SER A 710 -12.16 3.73 21.46
N VAL A 711 -13.15 3.48 22.32
CA VAL A 711 -14.57 3.35 21.95
C VAL A 711 -15.37 4.50 22.55
N GLY A 712 -16.20 5.16 21.74
CA GLY A 712 -17.03 6.29 22.14
C GLY A 712 -18.47 5.91 22.45
N LEU A 713 -18.93 6.25 23.66
CA LEU A 713 -20.31 6.03 24.11
C LEU A 713 -21.00 7.35 24.47
N SER A 714 -22.08 7.70 23.78
CA SER A 714 -22.80 8.96 24.02
C SER A 714 -24.11 8.79 24.78
N LEU A 715 -24.28 9.56 25.84
CA LEU A 715 -25.52 9.67 26.59
C LEU A 715 -26.41 10.75 25.95
N ILE A 716 -27.56 10.35 25.39
CA ILE A 716 -28.49 11.27 24.73
C ILE A 716 -29.09 12.23 25.78
N GLY A 717 -28.67 13.49 25.74
CA GLY A 717 -28.98 14.53 26.73
C GLY A 717 -27.79 15.44 27.06
N ASN A 718 -28.02 16.47 27.89
CA ASN A 718 -26.99 17.44 28.31
C ASN A 718 -26.30 17.09 29.65
N TYR A 719 -27.03 16.67 30.68
CA TYR A 719 -26.49 16.25 32.00
C TYR A 719 -25.53 17.22 32.73
N GLN A 720 -25.49 18.51 32.38
CA GLN A 720 -24.68 19.51 33.09
C GLN A 720 -25.29 19.87 34.46
N SER A 721 -26.62 19.91 34.53
CA SER A 721 -27.38 20.28 35.74
C SER A 721 -28.33 19.18 36.24
N VAL A 722 -28.88 18.38 35.31
CA VAL A 722 -29.80 17.26 35.53
C VAL A 722 -29.02 15.96 35.74
N ASP A 723 -29.43 15.15 36.72
CA ASP A 723 -28.79 13.88 37.05
C ASP A 723 -29.07 12.78 36.01
N VAL A 724 -28.08 11.92 35.75
CA VAL A 724 -28.18 10.79 34.82
C VAL A 724 -29.22 9.77 35.32
N PRO A 725 -30.26 9.42 34.51
CA PRO A 725 -31.29 8.44 34.88
C PRO A 725 -30.71 7.08 35.29
N GLY A 726 -31.41 6.37 36.18
CA GLY A 726 -31.04 5.02 36.62
C GLY A 726 -30.82 4.05 35.45
N PRO A 727 -31.85 3.77 34.62
CA PRO A 727 -31.74 2.82 33.51
C PRO A 727 -30.61 3.14 32.52
N MET A 728 -30.33 4.43 32.27
CA MET A 728 -29.20 4.87 31.44
C MET A 728 -27.85 4.54 32.10
N ARG A 729 -27.71 4.78 33.41
CA ARG A 729 -26.50 4.49 34.20
C ARG A 729 -26.23 3.00 34.32
N ASP A 730 -27.28 2.21 34.55
CA ASP A 730 -27.20 0.75 34.67
C ASP A 730 -26.75 0.15 33.32
N SER A 731 -27.32 0.63 32.22
CA SER A 731 -26.99 0.20 30.85
C SER A 731 -25.60 0.67 30.40
N LEU A 732 -25.16 1.87 30.80
CA LEU A 732 -23.79 2.34 30.60
C LEU A 732 -22.79 1.45 31.35
N THR A 733 -23.07 1.13 32.62
CA THR A 733 -22.20 0.29 33.45
C THR A 733 -22.09 -1.13 32.87
N TRP A 734 -23.21 -1.69 32.41
CA TRP A 734 -23.26 -2.96 31.71
C TRP A 734 -22.42 -2.95 30.42
N LEU A 735 -22.61 -1.94 29.57
CA LEU A 735 -21.95 -1.86 28.27
C LEU A 735 -20.45 -1.61 28.39
N LEU A 736 -20.03 -0.83 29.38
CA LEU A 736 -18.62 -0.66 29.74
C LEU A 736 -17.99 -1.98 30.19
N ALA A 737 -18.68 -2.81 30.99
CA ALA A 737 -18.19 -4.14 31.35
C ALA A 737 -18.10 -5.07 30.13
N ALA A 738 -19.09 -5.03 29.23
CA ALA A 738 -19.03 -5.78 27.98
C ALA A 738 -17.83 -5.38 27.10
N LYS A 739 -17.62 -4.08 26.86
CA LYS A 739 -16.47 -3.59 26.07
C LYS A 739 -15.13 -3.85 26.76
N ALA A 740 -15.05 -3.70 28.09
CA ALA A 740 -13.83 -3.97 28.83
C ALA A 740 -13.42 -5.45 28.79
N SER A 741 -14.39 -6.37 28.94
CA SER A 741 -14.12 -7.81 28.81
C SER A 741 -13.73 -8.24 27.39
N GLU A 742 -14.26 -7.55 26.39
CA GLU A 742 -14.01 -7.84 24.96
C GLU A 742 -12.64 -7.33 24.51
N HIS A 743 -12.28 -6.11 24.93
CA HIS A 743 -11.07 -5.39 24.54
C HIS A 743 -9.94 -5.46 25.57
N TRP A 744 -10.07 -6.31 26.59
CA TRP A 744 -9.02 -6.65 27.56
C TRP A 744 -8.57 -5.44 28.41
N ILE A 745 -9.54 -4.60 28.80
CA ILE A 745 -9.33 -3.33 29.49
C ILE A 745 -9.53 -3.50 30.99
N ASP A 746 -8.54 -3.14 31.81
CA ASP A 746 -8.73 -2.93 33.25
C ASP A 746 -9.53 -1.64 33.49
N PRO A 747 -10.76 -1.70 34.04
CA PRO A 747 -11.58 -0.50 34.29
C PRO A 747 -11.07 0.40 35.43
N LEU A 748 -10.08 -0.04 36.21
CA LEU A 748 -9.46 0.70 37.32
C LEU A 748 -8.06 1.23 36.98
N ALA A 749 -7.46 0.82 35.86
CA ALA A 749 -6.11 1.24 35.48
C ALA A 749 -6.05 2.70 35.00
N GLU A 750 -4.87 3.28 35.18
CA GLU A 750 -4.40 4.45 34.45
C GLU A 750 -3.24 4.01 33.55
N GLN A 751 -3.22 4.49 32.30
CA GLN A 751 -2.19 4.15 31.31
C GLN A 751 -1.75 5.39 30.53
N HIS A 752 -0.54 5.35 29.95
CA HIS A 752 -0.12 6.39 29.01
C HIS A 752 -0.89 6.23 27.69
N PHE A 753 -1.80 7.16 27.40
CA PHE A 753 -2.67 7.12 26.23
C PHE A 753 -2.46 8.39 25.40
N ILE A 754 -1.94 8.21 24.17
CA ILE A 754 -1.50 9.25 23.23
C ILE A 754 -0.39 10.16 23.79
N ASP A 755 -0.72 11.15 24.64
CA ASP A 755 0.20 12.21 25.11
C ASP A 755 0.36 12.30 26.63
N ARG A 756 -0.48 11.61 27.41
CA ARG A 756 -0.56 11.75 28.88
C ARG A 756 -1.05 10.46 29.54
N VAL A 757 -0.95 10.40 30.87
CA VAL A 757 -1.53 9.29 31.65
C VAL A 757 -3.00 9.57 31.94
N LEU A 758 -3.88 8.60 31.61
CA LEU A 758 -5.34 8.70 31.73
C LEU A 758 -5.96 7.41 32.29
N PRO A 759 -7.09 7.49 33.01
CA PRO A 759 -7.92 6.32 33.30
C PRO A 759 -8.40 5.65 32.02
N THR A 760 -8.43 4.33 31.98
CA THR A 760 -8.88 3.56 30.80
C THR A 760 -10.33 3.84 30.41
N ILE A 761 -11.21 4.11 31.37
CA ILE A 761 -12.58 4.60 31.15
C ILE A 761 -12.62 6.07 31.58
N MET A 762 -12.77 6.99 30.62
CA MET A 762 -12.63 8.44 30.80
C MET A 762 -13.84 9.21 30.25
N GLY A 763 -13.94 10.50 30.54
CA GLY A 763 -14.88 11.41 29.88
C GLY A 763 -14.17 12.26 28.81
N HIS A 764 -14.91 12.75 27.81
CA HIS A 764 -14.33 13.60 26.75
C HIS A 764 -13.49 14.77 27.30
N ARG A 765 -13.93 15.47 28.35
CA ARG A 765 -13.15 16.55 29.00
C ARG A 765 -11.78 16.17 29.59
N ASP A 766 -11.47 14.87 29.73
CA ASP A 766 -10.14 14.42 30.16
C ASP A 766 -9.12 14.49 28.99
N VAL A 767 -9.63 14.47 27.75
CA VAL A 767 -8.86 14.47 26.50
C VAL A 767 -8.99 15.77 25.69
N GLY A 768 -10.20 16.34 25.59
CA GLY A 768 -10.52 17.54 24.80
C GLY A 768 -10.99 18.74 25.62
N ILE A 769 -10.95 19.95 25.03
CA ILE A 769 -11.39 21.20 25.67
C ILE A 769 -12.92 21.32 25.54
N THR A 770 -13.67 20.63 26.41
CA THR A 770 -15.13 20.54 26.31
C THR A 770 -15.81 20.45 27.68
N ALA A 771 -17.12 20.76 27.72
CA ALA A 771 -17.99 20.47 28.86
C ALA A 771 -18.46 18.99 28.87
N CYS A 772 -18.26 18.25 27.78
CA CYS A 772 -18.67 16.85 27.61
C CYS A 772 -17.85 15.88 28.49
N PRO A 773 -18.43 14.79 29.04
CA PRO A 773 -19.86 14.62 29.30
C PRO A 773 -20.27 15.57 30.43
N GLY A 774 -21.55 15.97 30.48
CA GLY A 774 -22.05 16.95 31.45
C GLY A 774 -21.69 16.64 32.91
N ALA A 775 -21.56 17.68 33.74
CA ALA A 775 -20.98 17.60 35.08
C ALA A 775 -21.64 16.57 36.03
N ARG A 776 -22.92 16.22 35.84
CA ARG A 776 -23.56 15.13 36.60
C ARG A 776 -23.15 13.74 36.12
N ALA A 777 -22.93 13.58 34.82
CA ALA A 777 -22.42 12.33 34.23
C ALA A 777 -20.94 12.12 34.58
N TYR A 778 -20.10 13.15 34.41
CA TYR A 778 -18.67 13.08 34.72
C TYR A 778 -18.40 12.70 36.19
N ALA A 779 -19.18 13.24 37.13
CA ALA A 779 -19.06 12.94 38.55
C ALA A 779 -19.32 11.47 38.92
N LEU A 780 -19.96 10.68 38.04
CA LEU A 780 -20.25 9.26 38.27
C LEU A 780 -19.14 8.32 37.79
N LEU A 781 -18.17 8.79 36.98
CA LEU A 781 -17.16 7.92 36.37
C LEU A 781 -16.34 7.08 37.38
N PRO A 782 -15.94 7.57 38.58
CA PRO A 782 -15.25 6.72 39.57
C PRO A 782 -16.12 5.58 40.13
N ASP A 783 -17.40 5.85 40.37
CA ASP A 783 -18.36 4.85 40.87
C ASP A 783 -18.67 3.82 39.77
N ILE A 784 -18.82 4.28 38.52
CA ILE A 784 -19.04 3.43 37.35
C ILE A 784 -17.83 2.52 37.12
N ARG A 785 -16.59 3.04 37.13
CA ARG A 785 -15.36 2.21 37.04
C ARG A 785 -15.32 1.13 38.12
N SER A 786 -15.71 1.47 39.34
CA SER A 786 -15.80 0.53 40.47
C SER A 786 -16.88 -0.54 40.26
N ALA A 787 -18.04 -0.18 39.71
CA ALA A 787 -19.12 -1.11 39.40
C ALA A 787 -18.78 -2.05 38.22
N VAL A 788 -18.13 -1.53 37.18
CA VAL A 788 -17.59 -2.32 36.05
C VAL A 788 -16.58 -3.36 36.55
N ALA A 789 -15.63 -2.96 37.40
CA ALA A 789 -14.69 -3.88 38.04
C ALA A 789 -15.41 -4.96 38.87
N GLY A 790 -16.47 -4.58 39.59
CA GLY A 790 -17.33 -5.51 40.33
C GLY A 790 -17.97 -6.58 39.44
N LEU A 791 -18.58 -6.17 38.32
CA LEU A 791 -19.18 -7.09 37.34
C LEU A 791 -18.13 -8.06 36.77
N LEU A 792 -16.99 -7.54 36.33
CA LEU A 792 -15.90 -8.33 35.74
C LEU A 792 -15.28 -9.32 36.74
N SER A 793 -15.17 -8.95 38.02
CA SER A 793 -14.62 -9.81 39.07
C SER A 793 -15.45 -11.08 39.37
N SER A 794 -16.69 -11.14 38.87
CA SER A 794 -17.62 -12.26 39.09
C SER A 794 -17.49 -13.40 38.07
N GLN A 795 -16.71 -13.23 37.01
CA GLN A 795 -16.52 -14.22 35.94
C GLN A 795 -15.05 -14.67 35.87
N PRO A 796 -14.74 -15.92 35.44
CA PRO A 796 -13.38 -16.34 35.20
C PRO A 796 -12.66 -15.41 34.20
N PRO A 797 -11.37 -15.12 34.40
CA PRO A 797 -10.61 -14.28 33.47
C PRO A 797 -10.43 -15.02 32.13
N GLN A 798 -10.23 -14.30 31.03
CA GLN A 798 -9.61 -14.88 29.83
C GLN A 798 -8.12 -14.55 29.84
N VAL A 799 -7.31 -15.39 29.20
CA VAL A 799 -5.85 -15.26 29.09
C VAL A 799 -5.41 -15.68 27.69
N ARG A 800 -4.33 -15.09 27.18
CA ARG A 800 -3.62 -15.54 25.98
C ARG A 800 -2.11 -15.37 26.13
N ILE A 801 -1.34 -16.31 25.59
CA ILE A 801 0.09 -16.15 25.34
C ILE A 801 0.25 -15.32 24.07
N THR A 802 1.06 -14.27 24.11
CA THR A 802 1.29 -13.31 23.02
C THR A 802 2.63 -13.53 22.30
N ALA A 803 3.61 -14.10 22.98
CA ALA A 803 4.84 -14.63 22.40
C ALA A 803 5.40 -15.75 23.29
N PRO A 804 6.16 -16.72 22.77
CA PRO A 804 6.33 -17.04 21.34
C PRO A 804 5.00 -17.49 20.69
N SER A 805 4.95 -17.51 19.36
CA SER A 805 3.75 -17.90 18.61
C SER A 805 3.53 -19.42 18.60
N GLN A 806 2.31 -19.85 18.28
CA GLN A 806 1.94 -21.26 18.21
C GLN A 806 2.76 -22.00 17.14
N ASN A 807 3.41 -23.08 17.56
CA ASN A 807 4.38 -23.91 16.82
C ASN A 807 5.74 -23.25 16.52
N ALA A 808 6.08 -22.09 17.10
CA ALA A 808 7.39 -21.48 16.88
C ALA A 808 8.56 -22.40 17.28
N ALA A 809 9.61 -22.43 16.47
CA ALA A 809 10.92 -22.97 16.84
C ALA A 809 11.65 -22.00 17.77
N VAL A 810 12.25 -22.49 18.85
CA VAL A 810 12.82 -21.67 19.94
C VAL A 810 14.09 -22.28 20.54
N ARG A 811 14.98 -21.41 21.06
CA ARG A 811 16.29 -21.77 21.63
C ARG A 811 16.79 -20.72 22.63
N GLY A 812 17.84 -21.04 23.38
CA GLY A 812 18.51 -20.10 24.29
C GLY A 812 17.59 -19.58 25.40
N VAL A 813 17.61 -18.26 25.67
CA VAL A 813 16.64 -17.62 26.57
C VAL A 813 15.47 -17.05 25.76
N VAL A 814 14.30 -17.68 25.91
CA VAL A 814 13.04 -17.31 25.27
C VAL A 814 12.28 -16.35 26.19
N GLU A 815 11.82 -15.23 25.65
CA GLU A 815 10.85 -14.37 26.34
C GLU A 815 9.43 -14.84 26.02
N ILE A 816 8.67 -15.17 27.07
CA ILE A 816 7.29 -15.62 26.99
C ILE A 816 6.42 -14.51 27.54
N THR A 817 5.50 -13.96 26.74
CA THR A 817 4.59 -12.89 27.16
C THR A 817 3.13 -13.36 27.18
N ALA A 818 2.32 -12.79 28.07
CA ALA A 818 0.89 -13.04 28.12
C ALA A 818 0.07 -11.80 28.53
N SER A 819 -1.22 -11.84 28.20
CA SER A 819 -2.22 -10.80 28.54
C SER A 819 -3.54 -11.44 28.98
N CYS A 820 -4.31 -10.71 29.82
CA CYS A 820 -5.56 -11.19 30.42
C CYS A 820 -6.69 -10.18 30.24
N SER A 821 -7.94 -10.66 30.15
CA SER A 821 -9.09 -9.82 29.79
C SER A 821 -9.60 -8.94 30.94
N VAL A 822 -9.13 -9.22 32.15
CA VAL A 822 -9.41 -8.53 33.41
C VAL A 822 -8.15 -8.60 34.27
N PRO A 823 -7.94 -7.67 35.23
CA PRO A 823 -6.88 -7.79 36.21
C PRO A 823 -7.02 -9.07 37.02
N VAL A 824 -5.91 -9.80 37.14
CA VAL A 824 -5.75 -10.88 38.10
C VAL A 824 -4.61 -10.54 39.04
N GLY A 825 -4.70 -11.00 40.29
CA GLY A 825 -3.67 -10.71 41.29
C GLY A 825 -2.32 -11.35 40.93
N GLU A 826 -2.36 -12.49 40.25
CA GLU A 826 -1.20 -13.28 39.87
C GLU A 826 -1.50 -14.11 38.61
N ALA A 827 -0.50 -14.27 37.75
CA ALA A 827 -0.47 -15.19 36.61
C ALA A 827 0.74 -16.11 36.73
N THR A 828 0.58 -17.40 36.44
CA THR A 828 1.61 -18.43 36.63
C THR A 828 1.91 -19.13 35.32
N LEU A 829 3.19 -19.15 34.92
CA LEU A 829 3.68 -19.90 33.78
C LEU A 829 4.08 -21.33 34.18
N PHE A 830 3.65 -22.28 33.37
CA PHE A 830 4.05 -23.69 33.39
C PHE A 830 4.66 -24.09 32.05
N VAL A 831 5.64 -24.99 32.10
CA VAL A 831 6.22 -25.67 30.93
C VAL A 831 6.05 -27.18 31.15
N ASP A 832 5.32 -27.83 30.25
CA ASP A 832 4.90 -29.24 30.34
C ASP A 832 4.24 -29.62 31.68
N GLY A 833 3.56 -28.64 32.30
CA GLY A 833 2.92 -28.77 33.62
C GLY A 833 3.86 -28.58 34.82
N THR A 834 5.14 -28.27 34.60
CA THR A 834 6.07 -27.84 35.65
C THR A 834 6.02 -26.32 35.79
N GLU A 835 5.80 -25.81 36.99
CA GLU A 835 5.77 -24.37 37.27
C GLU A 835 7.15 -23.74 37.04
N VAL A 836 7.20 -22.66 36.25
CA VAL A 836 8.40 -21.85 35.97
C VAL A 836 8.42 -20.59 36.84
N GLY A 837 7.24 -20.03 37.13
CA GLY A 837 7.08 -18.94 38.10
C GLY A 837 5.87 -18.05 37.81
N SER A 838 5.63 -17.11 38.72
CA SER A 838 4.47 -16.20 38.67
C SER A 838 4.84 -14.73 38.52
N GLN A 839 3.90 -13.92 38.04
CA GLN A 839 3.98 -12.45 38.00
C GLN A 839 2.64 -11.79 38.30
N SER A 840 2.69 -10.53 38.73
CA SER A 840 1.55 -9.65 38.95
C SER A 840 1.70 -8.37 38.12
N GLY A 841 0.58 -7.81 37.65
CA GLY A 841 0.55 -6.71 36.68
C GLY A 841 -0.56 -6.90 35.63
N GLY A 842 -0.57 -6.06 34.59
CA GLY A 842 -1.52 -6.15 33.47
C GLY A 842 -0.96 -6.81 32.19
N MET A 843 0.37 -6.90 32.07
CA MET A 843 1.07 -7.61 31.00
C MET A 843 2.20 -8.40 31.65
N TYR A 844 2.28 -9.70 31.35
CA TYR A 844 3.20 -10.63 32.01
C TYR A 844 4.34 -10.99 31.04
N SER A 845 5.57 -11.06 31.53
CA SER A 845 6.73 -11.51 30.77
C SER A 845 7.66 -12.38 31.61
N TRP A 846 7.80 -13.65 31.23
CA TRP A 846 8.75 -14.59 31.82
C TRP A 846 9.93 -14.84 30.86
N ARG A 847 11.07 -15.24 31.43
CA ARG A 847 12.22 -15.71 30.68
C ARG A 847 12.45 -17.19 30.94
N TRP A 848 12.41 -17.99 29.88
CA TRP A 848 12.56 -19.44 29.93
C TRP A 848 13.83 -19.85 29.18
N ASN A 849 14.74 -20.51 29.88
CA ASN A 849 16.01 -20.98 29.34
C ASN A 849 15.84 -22.41 28.80
N THR A 850 16.01 -22.59 27.49
CA THR A 850 15.83 -23.86 26.80
C THR A 850 17.13 -24.63 26.57
N ALA A 851 18.32 -24.08 26.88
CA ALA A 851 19.60 -24.70 26.56
C ALA A 851 19.92 -25.99 27.34
N ALA A 852 19.08 -26.34 28.33
CA ALA A 852 19.10 -27.62 29.04
C ALA A 852 17.74 -28.36 28.99
N VAL A 853 16.81 -27.87 28.17
CA VAL A 853 15.52 -28.53 27.88
C VAL A 853 15.76 -29.54 26.74
N PRO A 854 15.10 -30.72 26.74
CA PRO A 854 15.20 -31.65 25.62
C PRO A 854 14.74 -31.03 24.28
N GLU A 855 15.28 -31.52 23.17
CA GLU A 855 14.82 -31.11 21.84
C GLU A 855 13.43 -31.71 21.54
N GLY A 856 12.57 -30.96 20.85
CA GLY A 856 11.24 -31.39 20.42
C GLY A 856 10.10 -30.48 20.88
N ARG A 857 8.88 -31.02 20.92
CA ARG A 857 7.68 -30.22 21.19
C ARG A 857 7.41 -30.07 22.69
N HIS A 858 7.41 -28.82 23.16
CA HIS A 858 7.05 -28.42 24.51
C HIS A 858 5.71 -27.67 24.56
N THR A 859 5.05 -27.69 25.71
CA THR A 859 3.78 -26.98 25.94
C THR A 859 3.97 -25.91 27.01
N LEU A 860 3.92 -24.64 26.59
CA LEU A 860 3.76 -23.49 27.46
C LEU A 860 2.30 -23.43 27.91
N ARG A 861 2.06 -23.15 29.19
CA ARG A 861 0.73 -22.87 29.74
C ARG A 861 0.80 -21.69 30.69
N VAL A 862 0.02 -20.65 30.47
CA VAL A 862 -0.18 -19.58 31.46
C VAL A 862 -1.54 -19.77 32.12
N SER A 863 -1.56 -19.87 33.44
CA SER A 863 -2.77 -20.00 34.26
C SER A 863 -3.01 -18.75 35.11
N VAL A 864 -4.27 -18.42 35.35
CA VAL A 864 -4.70 -17.21 36.07
C VAL A 864 -5.96 -17.47 36.90
N GLU A 865 -6.10 -16.79 38.03
CA GLU A 865 -7.23 -16.94 38.96
C GLU A 865 -7.80 -15.58 39.39
N ASN A 866 -9.13 -15.50 39.47
CA ASN A 866 -9.87 -14.42 40.12
C ASN A 866 -11.05 -15.00 40.93
N PRO A 867 -11.84 -14.17 41.65
CA PRO A 867 -12.98 -14.67 42.45
C PRO A 867 -14.09 -15.37 41.66
N GLY A 868 -14.17 -15.16 40.34
CA GLY A 868 -15.09 -15.85 39.43
C GLY A 868 -14.57 -17.20 38.91
N GLY A 869 -13.26 -17.43 38.91
CA GLY A 869 -12.67 -18.75 38.62
C GLY A 869 -11.22 -18.74 38.12
N VAL A 870 -10.78 -19.93 37.68
CA VAL A 870 -9.45 -20.20 37.11
C VAL A 870 -9.57 -20.42 35.60
N SER A 871 -8.66 -19.83 34.83
CA SER A 871 -8.51 -20.05 33.38
C SER A 871 -7.05 -20.26 33.00
N ALA A 872 -6.81 -20.88 31.84
CA ALA A 872 -5.47 -21.06 31.30
C ALA A 872 -5.44 -20.98 29.77
N ALA A 873 -4.30 -20.56 29.22
CA ALA A 873 -4.00 -20.58 27.79
C ALA A 873 -2.75 -21.42 27.52
N ASP A 874 -2.81 -22.25 26.48
CA ASP A 874 -1.72 -23.12 26.04
C ASP A 874 -1.13 -22.62 24.73
N ALA A 875 0.20 -22.69 24.60
CA ALA A 875 0.92 -22.55 23.35
C ALA A 875 1.95 -23.68 23.24
N ALA A 876 1.98 -24.38 22.11
CA ALA A 876 3.04 -25.35 21.85
C ALA A 876 4.18 -24.72 21.05
N VAL A 877 5.42 -25.08 21.38
CA VAL A 877 6.65 -24.62 20.73
C VAL A 877 7.56 -25.82 20.45
N TRP A 878 8.50 -25.66 19.53
CA TRP A 878 9.54 -26.63 19.26
C TRP A 878 10.87 -26.11 19.80
N VAL A 879 11.39 -26.75 20.84
CA VAL A 879 12.75 -26.49 21.32
C VAL A 879 13.71 -27.17 20.37
N ASP A 880 14.63 -26.40 19.80
CA ASP A 880 15.73 -26.89 18.98
C ASP A 880 16.98 -26.05 19.26
N ASN A 881 17.94 -26.62 19.98
CA ASN A 881 19.22 -26.00 20.27
C ASN A 881 20.36 -26.63 19.43
N THR A 882 20.03 -27.42 18.40
CA THR A 882 21.00 -28.20 17.61
C THR A 882 21.36 -27.48 16.31
N PRO A 883 22.62 -27.05 16.10
CA PRO A 883 23.03 -26.41 14.85
C PRO A 883 22.74 -27.23 13.58
N PRO A 884 22.29 -26.59 12.48
CA PRO A 884 22.11 -27.25 11.20
C PRO A 884 23.45 -27.73 10.67
N THR A 885 23.44 -28.74 9.79
CA THR A 885 24.69 -29.22 9.15
C THR A 885 24.65 -29.06 7.64
N GLY A 886 25.81 -28.78 7.04
CA GLY A 886 25.91 -28.68 5.59
C GLY A 886 27.25 -28.18 5.06
N SER A 887 27.30 -28.02 3.73
CA SER A 887 28.45 -27.44 3.01
C SER A 887 28.02 -26.23 2.19
N VAL A 888 28.83 -25.17 2.21
CA VAL A 888 28.70 -24.03 1.30
C VAL A 888 29.77 -24.13 0.22
N THR A 889 29.40 -23.95 -1.04
CA THR A 889 30.33 -23.93 -2.17
C THR A 889 30.14 -22.67 -3.00
N VAL A 890 31.24 -21.99 -3.30
CA VAL A 890 31.34 -20.81 -4.17
C VAL A 890 32.30 -21.11 -5.31
N PRO A 891 32.17 -20.48 -6.49
CA PRO A 891 33.14 -20.66 -7.57
C PRO A 891 34.50 -20.06 -7.19
N THR A 892 35.59 -20.62 -7.73
CA THR A 892 36.95 -20.08 -7.49
C THR A 892 37.13 -18.70 -8.12
N TRP A 893 36.47 -18.44 -9.25
CA TRP A 893 36.43 -17.17 -9.95
C TRP A 893 34.98 -16.76 -10.23
N SER A 894 34.69 -15.47 -10.07
CA SER A 894 33.41 -14.85 -10.39
C SER A 894 33.64 -13.62 -11.25
N ARG A 895 32.88 -13.52 -12.35
CA ARG A 895 32.87 -12.34 -13.22
C ARG A 895 32.22 -11.07 -12.61
N SER A 896 31.74 -11.15 -11.38
CA SER A 896 31.13 -10.01 -10.68
C SER A 896 31.19 -10.16 -9.16
N ALA A 897 30.93 -9.05 -8.47
CA ALA A 897 30.78 -8.99 -7.02
C ALA A 897 29.50 -9.70 -6.50
N ALA A 898 28.62 -10.19 -7.38
CA ALA A 898 27.49 -11.05 -7.04
C ALA A 898 27.88 -12.52 -7.30
N VAL A 899 28.42 -13.16 -6.25
CA VAL A 899 29.01 -14.50 -6.33
C VAL A 899 27.90 -15.54 -6.09
N PRO A 900 27.61 -16.44 -7.04
CA PRO A 900 26.58 -17.45 -6.87
C PRO A 900 27.02 -18.51 -5.84
N VAL A 901 26.08 -18.95 -5.00
CA VAL A 901 26.37 -19.86 -3.88
C VAL A 901 25.54 -21.14 -4.00
N THR A 902 26.20 -22.28 -3.86
CA THR A 902 25.54 -23.59 -3.75
C THR A 902 25.55 -24.04 -2.30
N ILE A 903 24.37 -24.34 -1.76
CA ILE A 903 24.18 -24.78 -0.38
C ILE A 903 23.79 -26.27 -0.39
N GLY A 904 24.53 -27.07 0.38
CA GLY A 904 24.26 -28.48 0.60
C GLY A 904 23.95 -28.73 2.08
N SER A 905 22.74 -28.41 2.51
CA SER A 905 22.19 -28.67 3.84
C SER A 905 20.79 -29.26 3.71
N THR A 906 20.35 -30.04 4.71
CA THR A 906 18.97 -30.55 4.81
C THR A 906 18.12 -29.80 5.83
N ASP A 907 18.76 -29.09 6.75
CA ASP A 907 18.15 -28.61 8.00
C ASP A 907 18.20 -27.08 8.12
N ALA A 908 19.11 -26.43 7.38
CA ALA A 908 19.10 -24.97 7.25
C ALA A 908 17.91 -24.52 6.38
N VAL A 909 17.30 -23.39 6.75
CA VAL A 909 16.24 -22.69 6.02
C VAL A 909 16.72 -21.40 5.36
N ALA A 910 17.80 -20.81 5.88
CA ALA A 910 18.40 -19.57 5.37
C ALA A 910 19.94 -19.56 5.48
N VAL A 911 20.57 -18.56 4.84
CA VAL A 911 22.02 -18.29 4.90
C VAL A 911 22.31 -16.79 5.03
N GLN A 912 23.31 -16.42 5.83
CA GLN A 912 23.87 -15.07 5.88
C GLN A 912 25.33 -15.07 5.42
N PHE A 913 25.85 -13.91 5.03
CA PHE A 913 27.26 -13.76 4.66
C PHE A 913 27.94 -12.63 5.43
N SER A 914 29.14 -12.89 5.96
CA SER A 914 30.08 -11.87 6.43
C SER A 914 31.17 -11.65 5.38
N ASN A 915 31.44 -10.39 5.04
CA ASN A 915 32.52 -9.98 4.12
C ASN A 915 33.82 -9.67 4.89
N GLY A 916 34.18 -10.53 5.86
CA GLY A 916 35.33 -10.29 6.75
C GLY A 916 35.09 -9.18 7.79
N TRP A 917 33.83 -8.79 8.03
CA TRP A 917 33.46 -7.80 9.05
C TRP A 917 33.40 -8.46 10.44
N ILE A 918 34.56 -8.91 10.90
CA ILE A 918 34.75 -9.60 12.18
C ILE A 918 35.88 -8.87 12.92
N TRP A 919 35.63 -8.45 14.15
CA TRP A 919 36.60 -7.78 15.00
C TRP A 919 36.78 -8.56 16.30
N GLU A 920 38.01 -9.01 16.53
CA GLU A 920 38.38 -9.77 17.72
C GLU A 920 38.29 -8.87 18.97
N GLY A 921 37.67 -9.41 20.02
CA GLY A 921 37.17 -8.68 21.18
C GLY A 921 38.25 -7.97 21.98
N GLU A 922 39.47 -8.50 21.94
CA GLU A 922 40.62 -7.99 22.66
C GLU A 922 41.56 -7.08 21.86
N ASP A 923 41.32 -6.97 20.55
CA ASP A 923 41.89 -5.93 19.66
C ASP A 923 40.96 -4.71 19.50
N LEU A 924 39.76 -4.75 20.11
CA LEU A 924 38.87 -3.59 20.22
C LEU A 924 39.51 -2.48 21.07
N ARG A 925 39.18 -1.24 20.75
CA ARG A 925 39.57 -0.08 21.56
C ARG A 925 38.73 -0.05 22.84
N HIS A 926 39.27 0.50 23.92
CA HIS A 926 38.58 0.55 25.21
C HIS A 926 38.89 1.84 25.97
N GLN A 927 37.98 2.24 26.85
CA GLN A 927 38.25 3.31 27.82
C GLN A 927 39.26 2.80 28.88
N GLU A 928 40.14 3.67 29.36
CA GLU A 928 41.13 3.32 30.39
C GLU A 928 40.45 2.82 31.68
N GLY A 929 40.95 1.70 32.22
CA GLY A 929 40.46 1.11 33.47
C GLY A 929 39.15 0.32 33.38
N THR A 930 38.63 0.03 32.19
CA THR A 930 37.34 -0.69 32.00
C THR A 930 37.44 -2.20 31.80
N GLY A 931 38.60 -2.80 32.07
CA GLY A 931 38.87 -4.22 31.86
C GLY A 931 40.29 -4.48 31.35
N GLN A 932 40.57 -5.73 30.96
CA GLN A 932 41.86 -6.16 30.42
C GLN A 932 41.73 -7.38 29.48
N ARG A 933 42.70 -7.53 28.57
CA ARG A 933 42.90 -8.75 27.76
C ARG A 933 43.29 -9.93 28.65
N VAL A 934 42.64 -11.09 28.46
CA VAL A 934 42.91 -12.35 29.15
C VAL A 934 43.09 -13.50 28.14
N GLU A 935 43.77 -14.57 28.55
CA GLU A 935 43.76 -15.85 27.84
C GLU A 935 42.48 -16.62 28.24
N ASP A 936 41.69 -17.07 27.26
CA ASP A 936 40.43 -17.80 27.48
C ASP A 936 40.28 -18.94 26.46
N PRO A 937 40.38 -20.23 26.86
CA PRO A 937 40.30 -21.36 25.92
C PRO A 937 38.94 -21.58 25.23
N GLU A 938 37.89 -20.84 25.60
CA GLU A 938 36.56 -20.90 24.93
C GLU A 938 36.38 -19.76 23.91
N ALA A 939 37.28 -18.79 23.90
CA ALA A 939 37.39 -17.80 22.85
C ALA A 939 37.93 -18.46 21.56
N LEU A 940 37.41 -18.04 20.41
CA LEU A 940 37.69 -18.66 19.11
C LEU A 940 39.14 -18.45 18.63
N ASN A 941 39.83 -17.43 19.16
CA ASN A 941 41.27 -17.21 18.97
C ASN A 941 42.12 -17.56 20.21
N GLY A 942 41.50 -17.99 21.33
CA GLY A 942 42.14 -18.29 22.62
C GLY A 942 42.35 -17.09 23.57
N ALA A 943 41.84 -15.91 23.25
CA ALA A 943 41.92 -14.71 24.09
C ALA A 943 40.61 -13.89 24.05
N ALA A 944 40.40 -13.06 25.06
CA ALA A 944 39.20 -12.24 25.16
C ALA A 944 39.45 -10.94 25.92
N TRP A 945 38.56 -9.96 25.76
CA TRP A 945 38.52 -8.82 26.65
C TRP A 945 37.60 -9.10 27.84
N ARG A 946 38.05 -8.82 29.07
CA ARG A 946 37.31 -9.07 30.30
C ARG A 946 37.18 -7.82 31.17
N GLY A 947 35.95 -7.48 31.55
CA GLY A 947 35.64 -6.58 32.66
C GLY A 947 35.22 -7.34 33.92
N THR A 948 35.48 -6.77 35.08
CA THR A 948 35.10 -7.29 36.41
C THR A 948 34.43 -6.22 37.28
N PRO A 949 33.75 -6.57 38.39
CA PRO A 949 33.21 -5.58 39.33
C PRO A 949 34.24 -4.70 40.05
N GLY A 950 35.55 -4.94 39.84
CA GLY A 950 36.64 -4.08 40.34
C GLY A 950 37.11 -3.03 39.33
N ASP A 951 36.67 -3.12 38.08
CA ASP A 951 37.02 -2.20 36.99
C ASP A 951 36.01 -1.04 36.89
N ALA A 952 36.34 -0.01 36.12
CA ALA A 952 35.41 1.08 35.83
C ALA A 952 34.34 0.68 34.82
N ALA A 953 33.13 1.22 34.97
CA ALA A 953 32.12 1.17 33.91
C ALA A 953 32.52 2.09 32.73
N GLY A 954 32.21 1.67 31.51
CA GLY A 954 32.55 2.41 30.29
C GLY A 954 32.55 1.52 29.05
N TRP A 955 33.00 2.07 27.92
CA TRP A 955 32.90 1.42 26.61
C TRP A 955 34.13 0.59 26.24
N TRP A 956 33.86 -0.51 25.54
CA TRP A 956 34.75 -1.18 24.60
C TRP A 956 34.14 -1.01 23.20
N HIS A 957 34.91 -0.60 22.19
CA HIS A 957 34.38 -0.27 20.86
C HIS A 957 35.24 -0.81 19.71
N GLY A 958 34.56 -1.31 18.67
CA GLY A 958 35.19 -1.69 17.41
C GLY A 958 35.76 -0.49 16.65
N PRO A 959 36.68 -0.75 15.70
CA PRO A 959 37.22 0.31 14.87
C PRO A 959 36.11 0.94 14.02
N TYR A 960 36.01 2.27 14.04
CA TYR A 960 35.09 3.04 13.21
C TYR A 960 35.20 2.61 11.74
N THR A 961 34.13 2.03 11.19
CA THR A 961 34.17 1.35 9.90
C THR A 961 33.38 2.08 8.82
N LEU A 962 34.00 2.21 7.65
CA LEU A 962 33.41 2.62 6.38
C LEU A 962 33.22 1.43 5.42
N ALA A 963 33.51 0.20 5.88
CA ALA A 963 33.56 -0.99 5.02
C ALA A 963 32.19 -1.66 4.80
N LEU A 964 31.14 -1.18 5.48
CA LEU A 964 29.76 -1.63 5.32
C LEU A 964 29.04 -0.79 4.25
N PRO A 965 28.55 -1.37 3.15
CA PRO A 965 27.68 -0.68 2.23
C PRO A 965 26.43 -0.12 2.93
N THR A 966 26.10 1.14 2.66
CA THR A 966 24.83 1.76 3.08
C THR A 966 23.66 1.28 2.21
N TRP A 967 22.44 1.60 2.65
CA TRP A 967 21.17 1.13 2.06
C TRP A 967 21.05 -0.39 2.11
N ARG A 968 21.49 -0.98 3.23
CA ARG A 968 21.38 -2.41 3.50
C ARG A 968 21.15 -2.65 4.99
N ASP A 969 20.43 -3.73 5.26
CA ASP A 969 20.20 -4.21 6.61
C ASP A 969 21.18 -5.34 6.93
N TYR A 970 21.62 -5.37 8.18
CA TYR A 970 22.64 -6.27 8.69
C TYR A 970 22.21 -6.85 10.03
N GLN A 971 22.83 -7.96 10.42
CA GLN A 971 22.72 -8.52 11.75
C GLN A 971 24.09 -8.53 12.41
N VAL A 972 24.16 -7.97 13.61
CA VAL A 972 25.40 -7.74 14.36
C VAL A 972 25.39 -8.63 15.59
N TYR A 973 26.35 -9.53 15.67
CA TYR A 973 26.47 -10.53 16.72
C TYR A 973 27.64 -10.20 17.64
N TYR A 974 27.35 -10.03 18.93
CA TYR A 974 28.35 -9.82 19.98
C TYR A 974 28.54 -11.16 20.70
N ARG A 975 29.69 -11.82 20.51
CA ARG A 975 29.99 -13.11 21.16
C ARG A 975 30.51 -12.85 22.57
N LEU A 976 29.66 -13.09 23.56
CA LEU A 976 29.81 -12.66 24.95
C LEU A 976 29.63 -13.85 25.91
N LYS A 977 30.25 -13.79 27.09
CA LYS A 977 29.91 -14.66 28.22
C LYS A 977 29.99 -13.96 29.57
N SER A 978 29.22 -14.48 30.53
CA SER A 978 29.30 -14.11 31.94
C SER A 978 29.04 -15.34 32.82
N PRO A 979 29.79 -15.55 33.91
CA PRO A 979 29.46 -16.58 34.90
C PRO A 979 28.22 -16.21 35.75
N GLN A 980 27.67 -15.00 35.61
CA GLN A 980 26.45 -14.56 36.30
C GLN A 980 25.22 -14.64 35.36
N THR A 981 24.75 -15.85 35.04
CA THR A 981 23.64 -16.12 34.10
C THR A 981 22.23 -15.93 34.68
N SER A 982 22.08 -15.12 35.74
CA SER A 982 20.83 -15.02 36.49
C SER A 982 20.63 -13.65 37.13
N GLY A 983 19.40 -13.14 37.08
CA GLY A 983 19.01 -11.86 37.65
C GLY A 983 19.09 -10.68 36.67
N ALA A 984 18.31 -9.64 36.96
CA ALA A 984 18.06 -8.49 36.09
C ALA A 984 19.09 -7.35 36.21
N ALA A 985 20.22 -7.57 36.89
CA ALA A 985 21.29 -6.58 36.96
C ALA A 985 21.98 -6.46 35.59
N PRO A 986 22.17 -5.24 35.04
CA PRO A 986 22.75 -5.08 33.71
C PRO A 986 24.26 -5.37 33.73
N LEU A 987 24.70 -6.23 32.80
CA LEU A 987 26.09 -6.53 32.50
C LEU A 987 26.69 -5.46 31.57
N ALA A 988 25.94 -5.13 30.52
CA ALA A 988 26.33 -4.18 29.48
C ALA A 988 25.12 -3.49 28.83
N ILE A 989 25.38 -2.39 28.13
CA ILE A 989 24.52 -1.93 27.03
C ILE A 989 25.30 -2.15 25.73
N LEU A 990 24.73 -2.92 24.82
CA LEU A 990 25.23 -3.07 23.46
C LEU A 990 24.62 -1.94 22.61
N ASP A 991 25.41 -1.22 21.84
CA ASP A 991 24.89 -0.22 20.89
C ASP A 991 25.70 -0.12 19.60
N ILE A 992 25.07 0.48 18.60
CA ILE A 992 25.62 0.76 17.27
C ILE A 992 25.40 2.24 16.98
N VAL A 993 26.46 3.03 16.85
CA VAL A 993 26.40 4.49 16.76
C VAL A 993 27.25 5.06 15.63
N ASP A 994 27.06 6.35 15.34
CA ASP A 994 28.01 7.15 14.55
C ASP A 994 29.25 7.59 15.36
N ASN A 995 30.25 8.15 14.67
CA ASN A 995 31.52 8.65 15.20
C ASN A 995 31.43 9.65 16.37
N LEU A 996 30.29 10.35 16.52
CA LEU A 996 30.06 11.35 17.56
C LEU A 996 29.04 10.88 18.61
N SER A 997 28.52 9.66 18.50
CA SER A 997 27.37 9.17 19.27
C SER A 997 26.11 10.05 19.09
N THR A 998 25.98 10.77 17.97
CA THR A 998 24.83 11.66 17.71
C THR A 998 23.57 10.93 17.24
N ARG A 999 23.74 9.73 16.69
CA ARG A 999 22.68 8.80 16.28
C ARG A 999 23.03 7.41 16.81
N ALA A 1000 22.03 6.70 17.33
CA ALA A 1000 22.10 5.27 17.62
C ALA A 1000 21.18 4.52 16.66
N TYR A 1001 21.72 3.52 15.96
CA TYR A 1001 21.01 2.72 14.97
C TYR A 1001 20.35 1.48 15.59
N ALA A 1002 20.94 0.94 16.65
CA ALA A 1002 20.38 -0.11 17.48
C ALA A 1002 20.96 -0.04 18.90
N SER A 1003 20.21 -0.52 19.89
CA SER A 1003 20.74 -0.75 21.24
C SER A 1003 19.98 -1.87 21.97
N ARG A 1004 20.68 -2.58 22.86
CA ARG A 1004 20.12 -3.60 23.75
C ARG A 1004 20.84 -3.60 25.09
N THR A 1005 20.11 -3.43 26.18
CA THR A 1005 20.63 -3.74 27.53
C THR A 1005 20.73 -5.25 27.70
N LEU A 1006 21.86 -5.73 28.22
CA LEU A 1006 22.14 -7.13 28.50
C LEU A 1006 22.20 -7.33 30.02
N ALA A 1007 21.39 -8.22 30.57
CA ALA A 1007 21.47 -8.66 31.97
C ALA A 1007 21.97 -10.11 32.06
N GLY A 1008 22.27 -10.58 33.27
CA GLY A 1008 22.68 -11.98 33.50
C GLY A 1008 21.66 -12.98 32.95
N GLN A 1009 20.37 -12.69 33.18
CA GLN A 1009 19.22 -13.44 32.67
C GLN A 1009 18.96 -13.31 31.15
N ASP A 1010 19.85 -12.72 30.35
CA ASP A 1010 19.80 -12.79 28.87
C ASP A 1010 20.65 -13.94 28.29
N LEU A 1011 21.55 -14.52 29.10
CA LEU A 1011 22.47 -15.58 28.68
C LEU A 1011 21.97 -16.94 29.19
N ALA A 1012 21.96 -17.95 28.32
CA ALA A 1012 21.45 -19.27 28.65
C ALA A 1012 22.47 -20.11 29.44
N THR A 1013 23.76 -19.88 29.23
CA THR A 1013 24.88 -20.62 29.80
C THR A 1013 26.01 -19.68 30.22
N ALA A 1014 26.98 -20.19 30.99
CA ALA A 1014 28.18 -19.44 31.37
C ALA A 1014 29.27 -19.43 30.27
N HIS A 1015 28.97 -19.98 29.10
CA HIS A 1015 29.86 -20.06 27.94
C HIS A 1015 29.55 -18.95 26.93
N TYR A 1016 30.32 -18.88 25.85
CA TYR A 1016 30.13 -17.87 24.81
C TYR A 1016 28.89 -18.08 23.97
N GLU A 1017 27.99 -17.11 24.03
CA GLU A 1017 26.77 -17.00 23.23
C GLU A 1017 26.81 -15.73 22.38
N GLU A 1018 26.11 -15.72 21.25
CA GLU A 1018 26.03 -14.56 20.38
C GLU A 1018 24.75 -13.76 20.61
N VAL A 1019 24.90 -12.53 21.09
CA VAL A 1019 23.78 -11.59 21.27
C VAL A 1019 23.60 -10.80 19.98
N ALA A 1020 22.50 -11.03 19.28
CA ALA A 1020 22.17 -10.37 18.03
C ALA A 1020 21.48 -9.00 18.23
N LEU A 1021 21.90 -8.01 17.46
CA LEU A 1021 21.21 -6.73 17.21
C LEU A 1021 20.97 -6.62 15.69
N ASN A 1022 19.75 -6.25 15.29
CA ASN A 1022 19.45 -5.92 13.89
C ASN A 1022 19.86 -4.46 13.62
N LEU A 1023 20.47 -4.22 12.47
CA LEU A 1023 21.03 -2.93 12.06
C LEU A 1023 20.44 -2.51 10.72
N VAL A 1024 19.61 -1.48 10.72
CA VAL A 1024 19.11 -0.81 9.51
C VAL A 1024 20.08 0.30 9.14
N TYR A 1025 20.95 0.09 8.13
CA TYR A 1025 22.04 1.04 7.82
C TYR A 1025 21.81 1.80 6.52
N GLN A 1026 21.20 2.97 6.65
CA GLN A 1026 20.79 3.84 5.55
C GLN A 1026 21.55 5.18 5.57
N ASN A 1027 21.91 5.71 4.40
CA ASN A 1027 22.81 6.86 4.33
C ASN A 1027 22.06 8.19 4.56
N THR A 1028 21.93 8.57 5.82
CA THR A 1028 21.49 9.90 6.24
C THR A 1028 22.64 10.90 6.17
N ALA A 1029 22.38 12.22 6.07
CA ALA A 1029 23.41 13.23 5.81
C ALA A 1029 24.62 13.18 6.78
N PRO A 1030 25.85 13.54 6.34
CA PRO A 1030 27.09 13.43 7.12
C PRO A 1030 26.97 13.99 8.54
N THR A 1031 27.33 13.18 9.54
CA THR A 1031 27.26 13.58 10.97
C THR A 1031 28.30 14.62 11.37
N TYR A 1032 29.42 14.74 10.64
CA TYR A 1032 30.50 15.67 10.98
C TYR A 1032 31.26 16.17 9.75
N ASN A 1033 31.38 17.50 9.61
CA ASN A 1033 32.32 18.23 8.72
C ASN A 1033 32.44 17.80 7.24
N GLY A 1034 31.55 16.96 6.72
CA GLY A 1034 31.66 16.37 5.38
C GLY A 1034 32.55 15.12 5.30
N GLU A 1035 32.96 14.56 6.44
CA GLU A 1035 33.60 13.25 6.51
C GLU A 1035 32.59 12.12 6.22
N PRO A 1036 33.03 10.95 5.70
CA PRO A 1036 32.13 9.83 5.44
C PRO A 1036 31.44 9.28 6.70
N ASN A 1037 30.15 9.00 6.58
CA ASN A 1037 29.41 8.26 7.61
C ASN A 1037 29.95 6.84 7.74
N GLY A 1038 30.17 6.40 8.96
CA GLY A 1038 30.59 5.07 9.36
C GLY A 1038 29.97 4.68 10.69
N LEU A 1039 30.24 3.45 11.10
CA LEU A 1039 29.67 2.88 12.32
C LEU A 1039 30.72 2.51 13.35
N GLU A 1040 30.32 2.62 14.61
CA GLU A 1040 31.06 2.19 15.79
C GLU A 1040 30.17 1.25 16.62
N PHE A 1041 30.66 0.02 16.84
CA PHE A 1041 29.97 -1.03 17.60
C PHE A 1041 30.51 -1.06 19.02
N ARG A 1042 29.65 -0.89 20.03
CA ARG A 1042 30.10 -0.74 21.42
C ARG A 1042 29.45 -1.72 22.39
N THR A 1043 30.23 -2.05 23.41
CA THR A 1043 29.82 -2.79 24.61
C THR A 1043 30.10 -1.88 25.80
N TRP A 1044 29.07 -1.25 26.36
CA TRP A 1044 29.16 -0.43 27.57
C TRP A 1044 29.09 -1.29 28.82
N PHE A 1045 30.23 -1.80 29.25
CA PHE A 1045 30.36 -2.57 30.48
C PHE A 1045 29.91 -1.76 31.71
N GLN A 1046 29.04 -2.36 32.54
CA GLN A 1046 28.39 -1.69 33.68
C GLN A 1046 29.08 -1.95 35.04
N ALA A 1047 30.17 -2.72 35.09
CA ALA A 1047 30.92 -3.06 36.31
C ALA A 1047 30.09 -3.71 37.44
N GLN A 1048 28.96 -4.37 37.12
CA GLN A 1048 28.12 -5.07 38.12
C GLN A 1048 28.52 -6.54 38.32
N ALA A 1049 29.14 -7.15 37.33
CA ALA A 1049 29.44 -8.59 37.24
C ALA A 1049 30.67 -8.81 36.33
N ASP A 1050 31.10 -10.06 36.14
CA ASP A 1050 32.13 -10.39 35.16
C ASP A 1050 31.52 -10.45 33.76
N LEU A 1051 32.16 -9.82 32.78
CA LEU A 1051 31.76 -9.89 31.38
C LEU A 1051 32.98 -10.11 30.50
N TYR A 1052 32.87 -11.03 29.55
CA TYR A 1052 33.90 -11.37 28.57
C TYR A 1052 33.35 -11.14 27.16
N LEU A 1053 34.16 -10.53 26.28
CA LEU A 1053 33.87 -10.31 24.86
C LEU A 1053 34.96 -10.99 24.01
N ASP A 1054 34.53 -11.92 23.15
CA ASP A 1054 35.40 -12.67 22.22
C ASP A 1054 35.45 -12.02 20.83
N ARG A 1055 34.32 -11.59 20.27
CA ARG A 1055 34.27 -10.87 18.98
C ARG A 1055 32.97 -10.11 18.75
N VAL A 1056 33.02 -9.15 17.84
CA VAL A 1056 31.83 -8.57 17.18
C VAL A 1056 31.89 -8.96 15.71
N SER A 1057 30.82 -9.58 15.20
CA SER A 1057 30.72 -10.06 13.81
C SER A 1057 29.49 -9.47 13.13
N VAL A 1058 29.66 -8.95 11.91
CA VAL A 1058 28.56 -8.41 11.10
C VAL A 1058 28.32 -9.31 9.89
N PHE A 1059 27.05 -9.66 9.72
CA PHE A 1059 26.52 -10.47 8.63
C PHE A 1059 25.41 -9.69 7.89
N THR A 1060 25.15 -10.04 6.63
CA THR A 1060 23.90 -9.62 5.96
C THR A 1060 22.67 -10.12 6.72
N MET A 1061 21.50 -9.54 6.48
CA MET A 1061 20.24 -10.23 6.83
C MET A 1061 20.18 -11.64 6.19
N PRO A 1062 19.42 -12.58 6.78
CA PRO A 1062 19.23 -13.92 6.22
C PRO A 1062 18.66 -13.89 4.80
N GLN A 1063 19.18 -14.75 3.93
CA GLN A 1063 18.66 -15.04 2.60
C GLN A 1063 18.08 -16.45 2.59
N ASP A 1064 16.88 -16.63 2.05
CA ASP A 1064 16.30 -17.95 1.84
C ASP A 1064 17.15 -18.79 0.85
N LEU A 1065 17.06 -20.11 0.95
CA LEU A 1065 17.97 -21.02 0.24
C LEU A 1065 17.71 -21.37 -1.25
N PRO A 1066 16.65 -20.95 -1.99
CA PRO A 1066 16.46 -21.44 -3.36
C PRO A 1066 17.49 -20.91 -4.37
N ALA A 1067 18.13 -19.75 -4.13
CA ALA A 1067 19.20 -19.20 -4.97
C ALA A 1067 20.06 -18.12 -4.26
N PRO A 1068 20.69 -18.39 -3.10
CA PRO A 1068 21.42 -17.39 -2.34
C PRO A 1068 22.65 -16.84 -3.09
N THR A 1069 22.94 -15.55 -2.88
CA THR A 1069 24.01 -14.83 -3.57
C THR A 1069 24.89 -14.09 -2.56
N TRP A 1070 26.20 -14.39 -2.56
CA TRP A 1070 27.18 -13.71 -1.74
C TRP A 1070 27.62 -12.41 -2.43
N ARG A 1071 27.24 -11.26 -1.86
CA ARG A 1071 27.58 -9.94 -2.40
C ARG A 1071 28.84 -9.38 -1.73
N VAL A 1072 29.99 -9.67 -2.33
CA VAL A 1072 31.32 -9.16 -1.91
C VAL A 1072 31.50 -7.69 -2.30
N PRO A 1073 32.55 -6.98 -1.81
CA PRO A 1073 32.91 -5.65 -2.33
C PRO A 1073 33.21 -5.66 -3.84
N ASN A 1074 32.85 -4.58 -4.54
CA ASN A 1074 33.14 -4.43 -5.98
C ASN A 1074 34.59 -4.01 -6.23
N ALA A 1075 35.52 -4.93 -5.95
CA ALA A 1075 36.95 -4.82 -6.19
C ALA A 1075 37.48 -6.13 -6.77
N GLU A 1076 38.49 -6.05 -7.61
CA GLU A 1076 39.16 -7.21 -8.19
C GLU A 1076 40.12 -7.89 -7.20
N GLY A 1077 40.33 -9.19 -7.36
CA GLY A 1077 41.19 -10.01 -6.52
C GLY A 1077 40.43 -10.96 -5.59
N GLU A 1078 41.06 -11.36 -4.49
CA GLU A 1078 40.56 -12.39 -3.57
C GLU A 1078 39.69 -11.82 -2.45
N HIS A 1079 38.52 -12.44 -2.26
CA HIS A 1079 37.55 -12.09 -1.23
C HIS A 1079 37.33 -13.29 -0.31
N THR A 1080 37.47 -13.07 0.99
CA THR A 1080 37.25 -14.08 2.04
C THR A 1080 36.06 -13.68 2.91
N GLY A 1081 35.35 -14.67 3.44
CA GLY A 1081 34.17 -14.44 4.26
C GLY A 1081 33.71 -15.68 5.02
N VAL A 1082 32.58 -15.54 5.70
CA VAL A 1082 31.89 -16.64 6.40
C VAL A 1082 30.46 -16.70 5.88
N ALA A 1083 30.06 -17.87 5.41
CA ALA A 1083 28.68 -18.18 5.06
C ALA A 1083 28.05 -18.92 6.24
N ARG A 1084 27.09 -18.28 6.91
CA ARG A 1084 26.41 -18.74 8.11
C ARG A 1084 25.09 -19.39 7.71
N LEU A 1085 25.00 -20.71 7.80
CA LEU A 1085 23.73 -21.43 7.66
C LEU A 1085 22.87 -21.21 8.91
N LEU A 1086 21.54 -21.11 8.75
CA LEU A 1086 20.58 -20.93 9.85
C LEU A 1086 19.41 -21.92 9.71
N ASP A 1087 18.98 -22.55 10.80
CA ASP A 1087 17.71 -23.29 10.90
C ASP A 1087 16.52 -22.40 11.31
N GLU A 1088 15.36 -23.00 11.58
CA GLU A 1088 14.11 -22.31 11.94
C GLU A 1088 14.13 -21.69 13.35
N ALA A 1089 14.87 -22.25 14.31
CA ALA A 1089 15.15 -21.61 15.59
C ALA A 1089 16.27 -20.54 15.48
N GLY A 1090 17.04 -20.59 14.39
CA GLY A 1090 18.18 -19.77 14.06
C GLY A 1090 19.53 -20.32 14.56
N ASN A 1091 19.64 -21.59 14.98
CA ASN A 1091 20.97 -22.14 15.29
C ASN A 1091 21.84 -22.09 14.04
N HIS A 1092 23.14 -21.87 14.23
CA HIS A 1092 24.01 -21.47 13.14
C HIS A 1092 25.17 -22.44 12.89
N TYR A 1093 25.55 -22.57 11.62
CA TYR A 1093 26.76 -23.29 11.22
C TYR A 1093 27.57 -22.47 10.22
N ASP A 1094 28.75 -22.05 10.66
CA ASP A 1094 29.60 -21.07 9.97
C ASP A 1094 30.64 -21.77 9.09
N VAL A 1095 30.52 -21.56 7.77
CA VAL A 1095 31.41 -22.14 6.75
C VAL A 1095 32.27 -21.04 6.13
N PRO A 1096 33.62 -21.08 6.30
CA PRO A 1096 34.51 -20.16 5.61
C PRO A 1096 34.40 -20.29 4.09
N VAL A 1097 34.29 -19.16 3.39
CA VAL A 1097 34.18 -19.08 1.93
C VAL A 1097 35.27 -18.19 1.35
N THR A 1098 35.74 -18.53 0.15
CA THR A 1098 36.75 -17.75 -0.58
C THR A 1098 36.48 -17.83 -2.07
N THR A 1099 36.44 -16.67 -2.71
CA THR A 1099 36.21 -16.48 -4.15
C THR A 1099 37.18 -15.43 -4.66
N ARG A 1100 37.43 -15.41 -5.97
CA ARG A 1100 38.13 -14.30 -6.61
C ARG A 1100 37.21 -13.59 -7.58
N VAL A 1101 37.22 -12.27 -7.58
CA VAL A 1101 36.46 -11.44 -8.52
C VAL A 1101 37.41 -10.94 -9.59
N ASP A 1102 37.01 -11.13 -10.84
CA ASP A 1102 37.67 -10.60 -12.02
C ASP A 1102 36.59 -10.13 -12.99
N ALA A 1103 36.42 -8.82 -13.13
CA ALA A 1103 35.37 -8.21 -13.94
C ALA A 1103 35.91 -7.64 -15.26
N THR A 1104 37.22 -7.76 -15.51
CA THR A 1104 37.90 -7.17 -16.66
C THR A 1104 38.02 -8.21 -17.78
N PRO A 1105 37.38 -8.01 -18.96
CA PRO A 1105 37.55 -8.96 -20.06
C PRO A 1105 38.98 -8.90 -20.64
N PRO A 1106 39.55 -10.03 -21.10
CA PRO A 1106 40.94 -10.15 -21.58
C PRO A 1106 41.45 -8.99 -22.43
N GLU A 1107 42.69 -8.54 -22.24
CA GLU A 1107 43.27 -7.42 -22.99
C GLU A 1107 43.72 -7.86 -24.40
N GLU A 1108 43.39 -7.07 -25.43
CA GLU A 1108 43.91 -7.25 -26.78
C GLU A 1108 45.20 -6.42 -26.98
N LEU A 1109 46.33 -7.09 -27.15
CA LEU A 1109 47.66 -6.48 -27.31
C LEU A 1109 48.01 -6.18 -28.78
N GLY A 1110 46.99 -6.08 -29.63
CA GLY A 1110 47.09 -5.88 -31.07
C GLY A 1110 47.40 -7.15 -31.89
N THR A 1111 47.39 -6.98 -33.21
CA THR A 1111 47.61 -8.06 -34.18
C THR A 1111 49.04 -8.03 -34.74
N THR A 1112 49.62 -9.20 -34.92
CA THR A 1112 50.98 -9.44 -35.42
C THR A 1112 51.09 -9.28 -36.95
N ALA A 1113 52.32 -9.22 -37.48
CA ALA A 1113 52.57 -9.05 -38.91
C ALA A 1113 52.16 -10.26 -39.78
N ASP A 1114 51.89 -11.41 -39.15
CA ASP A 1114 51.38 -12.65 -39.72
C ASP A 1114 49.88 -12.91 -39.43
N GLY A 1115 49.19 -11.92 -38.84
CA GLY A 1115 47.73 -11.92 -38.69
C GLY A 1115 47.18 -12.59 -37.42
N ALA A 1116 48.04 -12.96 -36.48
CA ALA A 1116 47.60 -13.48 -35.17
C ALA A 1116 47.27 -12.33 -34.23
N THR A 1117 46.09 -12.34 -33.61
CA THR A 1117 45.75 -11.40 -32.54
C THR A 1117 46.35 -11.88 -31.22
N ARG A 1118 47.07 -11.00 -30.52
CA ARG A 1118 47.63 -11.27 -29.18
C ARG A 1118 46.60 -10.91 -28.12
N VAL A 1119 46.27 -11.87 -27.26
CA VAL A 1119 45.37 -11.67 -26.12
C VAL A 1119 46.06 -12.12 -24.84
N MET A 1120 45.89 -11.35 -23.77
CA MET A 1120 46.42 -11.64 -22.43
C MET A 1120 45.27 -11.52 -21.42
N ASP A 1121 45.38 -12.21 -20.29
CA ASP A 1121 44.70 -11.78 -19.08
C ASP A 1121 45.67 -11.60 -17.91
N VAL A 1122 45.35 -10.64 -17.04
CA VAL A 1122 46.22 -10.12 -15.98
C VAL A 1122 45.76 -10.49 -14.56
N LEU A 1123 44.68 -11.28 -14.42
CA LEU A 1123 44.13 -11.62 -13.10
C LEU A 1123 43.68 -13.09 -12.97
N SER A 1124 42.76 -13.57 -13.79
CA SER A 1124 42.27 -14.96 -13.74
C SER A 1124 42.92 -15.91 -14.76
N GLY A 1125 43.53 -15.38 -15.82
CA GLY A 1125 44.15 -16.14 -16.90
C GLY A 1125 43.16 -16.59 -17.97
N LEU A 1126 43.66 -17.14 -19.08
CA LEU A 1126 42.84 -17.43 -20.27
C LEU A 1126 42.35 -18.88 -20.35
N ASP A 1127 41.04 -19.06 -20.55
CA ASP A 1127 40.46 -20.36 -20.93
C ASP A 1127 40.66 -20.60 -22.42
N THR A 1128 41.77 -21.25 -22.76
CA THR A 1128 42.11 -21.64 -24.13
C THR A 1128 41.10 -22.56 -24.81
N SER A 1129 40.23 -23.26 -24.05
CA SER A 1129 39.18 -24.12 -24.64
C SER A 1129 38.01 -23.31 -25.23
N SER A 1130 37.85 -22.05 -24.83
CA SER A 1130 36.80 -21.14 -25.30
C SER A 1130 37.09 -20.46 -26.65
N ALA A 1131 38.35 -20.54 -27.11
CA ALA A 1131 38.83 -19.80 -28.27
C ALA A 1131 38.06 -20.20 -29.54
N ALA A 1132 37.45 -19.22 -30.20
CA ALA A 1132 36.59 -19.46 -31.34
C ALA A 1132 36.63 -18.31 -32.36
N TRP A 1133 36.25 -18.62 -33.60
CA TRP A 1133 36.11 -17.66 -34.70
C TRP A 1133 34.72 -17.73 -35.32
N SER A 1134 34.37 -16.68 -36.05
CA SER A 1134 33.11 -16.52 -36.77
C SER A 1134 33.37 -15.64 -37.99
N ALA A 1135 32.79 -15.97 -39.15
CA ALA A 1135 33.06 -15.27 -40.42
C ALA A 1135 31.78 -14.67 -41.05
N SER A 1136 31.95 -13.70 -41.93
CA SER A 1136 30.86 -12.93 -42.55
C SER A 1136 31.11 -12.65 -44.04
N ALA A 1137 30.52 -13.49 -44.90
CA ALA A 1137 30.55 -13.35 -46.37
C ALA A 1137 29.71 -12.18 -46.93
N ASN A 1138 29.33 -11.20 -46.09
CA ASN A 1138 28.55 -10.02 -46.50
C ASN A 1138 28.93 -8.73 -45.75
N GLY A 1139 30.20 -8.63 -45.32
CA GLY A 1139 30.76 -7.40 -44.74
C GLY A 1139 30.25 -7.10 -43.34
N GLY A 1140 30.04 -8.13 -42.51
CA GLY A 1140 29.68 -8.02 -41.10
C GLY A 1140 28.18 -8.03 -40.79
N ARG A 1141 27.31 -8.12 -41.81
CA ARG A 1141 25.84 -8.05 -41.64
C ARG A 1141 25.25 -9.32 -41.03
N THR A 1142 25.76 -10.49 -41.42
CA THR A 1142 25.42 -11.78 -40.80
C THR A 1142 26.68 -12.58 -40.55
N TRP A 1143 26.70 -13.33 -39.46
CA TRP A 1143 27.87 -14.06 -38.98
C TRP A 1143 27.59 -15.55 -38.94
N SER A 1144 28.60 -16.37 -39.21
CA SER A 1144 28.53 -17.82 -38.98
C SER A 1144 28.37 -18.13 -37.49
N GLU A 1145 27.85 -19.32 -37.21
CA GLU A 1145 28.06 -19.97 -35.90
C GLU A 1145 29.53 -19.96 -35.49
N TRP A 1146 29.77 -19.93 -34.18
CA TRP A 1146 31.12 -19.86 -33.62
C TRP A 1146 31.80 -21.23 -33.69
N GLN A 1147 32.92 -21.28 -34.40
CA GLN A 1147 33.71 -22.50 -34.61
C GLN A 1147 34.99 -22.45 -33.75
N THR A 1148 35.39 -23.58 -33.17
CA THR A 1148 36.57 -23.67 -32.29
C THR A 1148 37.87 -23.33 -33.04
N LEU A 1149 38.78 -22.64 -32.37
CA LEU A 1149 40.03 -22.14 -32.96
C LEU A 1149 41.22 -23.10 -32.68
N PRO A 1150 42.02 -23.49 -33.68
CA PRO A 1150 43.26 -24.25 -33.45
C PRO A 1150 44.41 -23.38 -32.93
N ILE A 1151 44.54 -23.26 -31.60
CA ILE A 1151 45.65 -22.52 -30.96
C ILE A 1151 46.99 -23.20 -31.29
N THR A 1152 47.94 -22.42 -31.81
CA THR A 1152 49.21 -22.91 -32.39
C THR A 1152 50.32 -21.87 -32.22
N PRO A 1153 51.58 -22.21 -31.88
CA PRO A 1153 52.08 -23.44 -31.25
C PRO A 1153 52.64 -23.21 -29.82
N THR A 1154 52.60 -21.98 -29.28
CA THR A 1154 53.26 -21.61 -28.02
C THR A 1154 52.58 -22.16 -26.77
N VAL A 1155 51.28 -22.47 -26.87
CA VAL A 1155 50.42 -22.99 -25.80
C VAL A 1155 49.65 -24.19 -26.37
N GLN A 1156 49.44 -25.26 -25.58
CA GLN A 1156 48.61 -26.39 -26.02
C GLN A 1156 47.11 -26.09 -25.83
N PRO A 1157 46.24 -26.47 -26.78
CA PRO A 1157 44.79 -26.37 -26.60
C PRO A 1157 44.32 -27.09 -25.32
N GLY A 1158 43.62 -26.38 -24.45
CA GLY A 1158 43.16 -26.90 -23.15
C GLY A 1158 44.17 -26.74 -22.01
N ALA A 1159 45.31 -26.06 -22.21
CA ALA A 1159 46.14 -25.58 -21.11
C ALA A 1159 45.54 -24.31 -20.50
N THR A 1160 45.46 -24.25 -19.18
CA THR A 1160 45.33 -22.98 -18.44
C THR A 1160 46.66 -22.23 -18.59
N VAL A 1161 46.61 -21.04 -19.17
CA VAL A 1161 47.79 -20.17 -19.33
C VAL A 1161 47.90 -19.26 -18.12
N GLY A 1162 49.12 -18.89 -17.74
CA GLY A 1162 49.38 -18.09 -16.56
C GLY A 1162 48.83 -16.67 -16.67
N VAL A 1163 48.65 -16.05 -15.51
CA VAL A 1163 48.49 -14.61 -15.39
C VAL A 1163 49.70 -13.93 -16.03
N LEU A 1164 49.47 -13.01 -16.98
CA LEU A 1164 50.47 -12.37 -17.87
C LEU A 1164 51.03 -13.22 -19.04
N ASP A 1165 50.57 -14.45 -19.29
CA ASP A 1165 50.97 -15.21 -20.48
C ASP A 1165 50.16 -14.78 -21.73
N GLU A 1166 50.86 -14.50 -22.84
CA GLU A 1166 50.23 -14.11 -24.11
C GLU A 1166 49.76 -15.32 -24.93
N VAL A 1167 48.49 -15.29 -25.36
CA VAL A 1167 47.90 -16.25 -26.30
C VAL A 1167 47.79 -15.63 -27.69
N LEU A 1168 48.23 -16.38 -28.70
CA LEU A 1168 48.10 -16.01 -30.12
C LEU A 1168 46.88 -16.71 -30.73
N LEU A 1169 45.96 -15.92 -31.29
CA LEU A 1169 44.75 -16.39 -31.94
C LEU A 1169 44.83 -16.12 -33.45
N GLN A 1170 44.99 -17.19 -34.23
CA GLN A 1170 45.09 -17.15 -35.70
C GLN A 1170 43.77 -17.58 -36.36
N ALA A 1171 43.21 -16.75 -37.25
CA ALA A 1171 42.08 -17.14 -38.08
C ALA A 1171 42.50 -18.17 -39.17
N PRO A 1172 41.65 -19.16 -39.53
CA PRO A 1172 41.96 -20.09 -40.62
C PRO A 1172 42.09 -19.40 -41.98
N GLU A 1173 43.07 -19.82 -42.80
CA GLU A 1173 43.33 -19.24 -44.14
C GLU A 1173 42.13 -19.35 -45.10
N GLU A 1174 41.24 -20.34 -44.90
CA GLU A 1174 40.07 -20.59 -45.75
C GLU A 1174 38.85 -19.70 -45.42
N ALA A 1175 38.91 -18.84 -44.40
CA ALA A 1175 37.73 -18.24 -43.77
C ALA A 1175 36.95 -17.21 -44.62
N GLY A 1176 37.62 -16.46 -45.50
CA GLY A 1176 37.00 -15.60 -46.52
C GLY A 1176 36.41 -14.25 -46.02
N ASP A 1177 36.71 -13.19 -46.77
CA ASP A 1177 36.16 -11.81 -46.72
C ASP A 1177 36.21 -11.04 -45.39
N LEU A 1178 35.65 -11.55 -44.28
CA LEU A 1178 35.68 -10.86 -42.98
C LEU A 1178 35.52 -11.86 -41.82
N VAL A 1179 36.42 -11.81 -40.83
CA VAL A 1179 36.48 -12.72 -39.68
C VAL A 1179 36.51 -11.94 -38.37
N ARG A 1180 35.91 -12.49 -37.31
CA ARG A 1180 36.07 -12.03 -35.93
C ARG A 1180 36.47 -13.21 -35.02
N LEU A 1181 37.20 -12.92 -33.96
CA LEU A 1181 37.70 -13.89 -32.99
C LEU A 1181 37.06 -13.64 -31.60
N ARG A 1182 37.02 -14.67 -30.75
CA ARG A 1182 36.70 -14.53 -29.32
C ARG A 1182 37.49 -15.50 -28.45
N ILE A 1183 37.66 -15.12 -27.19
CA ILE A 1183 38.14 -15.96 -26.08
C ILE A 1183 37.53 -15.45 -24.77
N ARG A 1184 37.48 -16.28 -23.73
CA ARG A 1184 37.13 -15.89 -22.35
C ARG A 1184 38.27 -16.17 -21.37
N ASP A 1185 38.25 -15.45 -20.27
CA ASP A 1185 39.12 -15.72 -19.11
C ASP A 1185 38.58 -16.87 -18.22
N MET A 1186 39.26 -17.15 -17.10
CA MET A 1186 38.83 -18.19 -16.15
C MET A 1186 37.65 -17.76 -15.26
N ALA A 1187 37.25 -16.49 -15.26
CA ALA A 1187 36.07 -15.96 -14.57
C ALA A 1187 34.78 -15.97 -15.42
N GLY A 1188 34.93 -16.04 -16.75
CA GLY A 1188 33.85 -16.09 -17.74
C GLY A 1188 33.60 -14.79 -18.51
N ASN A 1189 34.48 -13.78 -18.44
CA ASN A 1189 34.32 -12.57 -19.27
C ASN A 1189 34.80 -12.84 -20.70
N TRP A 1190 34.01 -12.43 -21.70
CA TRP A 1190 34.35 -12.62 -23.12
C TRP A 1190 35.04 -11.39 -23.70
N ARG A 1191 36.22 -11.57 -24.30
CA ARG A 1191 36.74 -10.65 -25.32
C ARG A 1191 36.31 -11.13 -26.69
N VAL A 1192 35.55 -10.30 -27.41
CA VAL A 1192 35.35 -10.42 -28.86
C VAL A 1192 36.24 -9.37 -29.52
N MET A 1193 37.13 -9.80 -30.42
CA MET A 1193 38.05 -8.91 -31.13
C MET A 1193 37.35 -8.24 -32.33
N PRO A 1194 37.79 -7.04 -32.76
CA PRO A 1194 37.25 -6.37 -33.94
C PRO A 1194 37.31 -7.23 -35.21
N PRO A 1195 36.33 -7.12 -36.12
CA PRO A 1195 36.39 -7.78 -37.42
C PRO A 1195 37.61 -7.36 -38.27
N PHE A 1196 38.30 -8.33 -38.88
CA PHE A 1196 39.41 -8.09 -39.81
C PHE A 1196 39.32 -8.98 -41.06
N ILE A 1197 40.06 -8.59 -42.10
CA ILE A 1197 40.15 -9.31 -43.38
C ILE A 1197 41.41 -10.18 -43.36
N VAL A 1198 41.29 -11.45 -43.73
CA VAL A 1198 42.45 -12.35 -43.89
C VAL A 1198 43.07 -12.11 -45.27
N GLU A 1199 44.15 -11.32 -45.34
CA GLU A 1199 44.88 -11.12 -46.60
C GLU A 1199 45.66 -12.38 -46.99
N LEU A 1200 45.17 -13.09 -48.01
CA LEU A 1200 45.92 -14.20 -48.61
C LEU A 1200 47.20 -13.71 -49.30
N PRO A 1201 48.37 -14.34 -49.06
CA PRO A 1201 49.63 -13.89 -49.64
C PRO A 1201 49.60 -13.93 -51.17
N LEU A 1202 49.87 -12.77 -51.78
CA LEU A 1202 49.62 -12.51 -53.20
C LEU A 1202 50.57 -13.32 -54.11
N VAL A 1203 50.09 -14.48 -54.59
CA VAL A 1203 50.88 -15.41 -55.42
C VAL A 1203 51.18 -14.81 -56.80
N VAL A 1204 52.37 -14.21 -56.94
CA VAL A 1204 52.88 -13.65 -58.20
C VAL A 1204 53.16 -14.76 -59.21
N ARG A 1205 52.19 -15.05 -60.09
CA ARG A 1205 52.40 -15.86 -61.29
C ARG A 1205 53.09 -15.03 -62.39
N GLY A 1206 54.41 -15.12 -62.50
CA GLY A 1206 55.13 -14.59 -63.66
C GLY A 1206 55.06 -15.54 -64.87
N GLY A 1207 54.80 -15.02 -66.07
CA GLY A 1207 55.00 -15.79 -67.31
C GLY A 1207 54.18 -15.41 -68.55
N ALA A 1208 54.60 -14.35 -69.25
CA ALA A 1208 54.40 -14.06 -70.69
C ALA A 1208 52.99 -14.10 -71.32
N GLY A 1209 52.63 -13.02 -72.02
CA GLY A 1209 51.41 -12.85 -72.82
C GLY A 1209 51.35 -11.45 -73.44
#